data_AF-X6LEA8-F1
#
_entry.id   AF-X6LEA8-F1
#
_cell.length_a   1.000
_cell.length_b   1.000
_cell.length_c   1.000
_cell.angle_alpha   90.00
_cell.angle_beta   90.00
_cell.angle_gamma   90.00
#
_symmetry.space_group_name_H-M   'P 1'
#
loop_
_entity.id
_entity.type
_entity.pdbx_description
1 polymer ?
#
loop_
_entity_poly.entity_id
_entity_poly.type
_entity_poly.pdbx_seq_one_letter_code
_entity_poly.pdbx_strand_id
1 'polypeptide(L)'
;MLKKCCDENLQHISLLVDEADQVRTGKSLNQLKKAITSGQWQFATCSQVLQGKGKNELVLKIDDNVIWPFTEISENIDCVLLGADKQELKEIEEVIQQFEECKEISNYRVDFWKKGGRLNHRNKDNHIIDNDEMFCLRVGLQMAEFEQCKQLWKQRLEQWKKQCLQLRERFPALNYFCFNEVHLLIHTIRTLVSPNCPMPSLQAFKFIKPFLQKINFQVTDQHVDMILRGWNYLDMVERSKSSRHAYDNDNNNNNNNNNNSNSNNEDDFKDCNDAIAKFGNALHFIWESSQHNQASGTPVSIGLNPGKPNLVISSNELLFESLTLFESQRFIPRAEHVLVCNEKTTEEDVACLIFRAITNYRKTLTTTTTTTTTTTTTTTISSIQHDTVQPLYCLVFPEKLTLTTLDKVYQVIYDLLLNDIRLEKLKDNLYMFAVMSSKSDNDLCKSLSQFQVTLQSSSSKGVCQQMLSQLYCQSWTNSPDSHQIVLTKPWVQLYMSDRVAVGKSAMIQKEMAKIRAIHRDRKIVKEVCVAFNNKDIDWGQMMKSLWSHHPCSDAANLQMEHAKLEHQLDTLIVYHLNISSCVSEQINDFLFELLFLQHINSNSQMCQCFHVNSNMAFLIELPSTLSDPTAILTPKKLFYLFFSTAQFPTTHVTVQNNPFHMLSNGCKNFLPEI
;
A
#
# COMPACT_ATOMS: atom_id res chain seq x y z
N MET A 1 28.00 -41.85 -19.12
CA MET A 1 28.07 -40.50 -19.71
C MET A 1 29.25 -39.72 -19.15
N LEU A 2 29.41 -39.58 -17.83
CA LEU A 2 30.59 -38.97 -17.19
C LEU A 2 31.95 -39.52 -17.67
N LYS A 3 32.08 -40.83 -17.86
CA LYS A 3 33.33 -41.45 -18.35
C LYS A 3 33.71 -41.06 -19.80
N LYS A 4 32.73 -40.72 -20.66
CA LYS A 4 32.99 -40.21 -22.02
C LYS A 4 33.42 -38.74 -22.03
N CYS A 5 32.98 -37.94 -21.05
CA CYS A 5 33.45 -36.56 -20.89
C CYS A 5 34.84 -36.48 -20.25
N CYS A 6 35.27 -37.50 -19.50
CA CYS A 6 36.61 -37.56 -18.89
C CYS A 6 37.73 -37.99 -19.86
N ASP A 7 37.38 -38.57 -21.02
CA ASP A 7 38.34 -39.00 -22.06
C ASP A 7 38.54 -37.92 -23.15
N GLU A 8 37.73 -36.86 -23.16
CA GLU A 8 37.97 -35.69 -24.01
C GLU A 8 39.04 -34.80 -23.35
N ASN A 9 40.08 -34.48 -24.12
CA ASN A 9 41.20 -33.67 -23.67
C ASN A 9 40.66 -32.35 -23.08
N LEU A 10 40.87 -32.09 -21.79
CA LEU A 10 40.46 -30.86 -21.13
C LEU A 10 40.98 -29.61 -21.87
N GLN A 11 42.13 -29.72 -22.57
CA GLN A 11 42.62 -28.67 -23.45
C GLN A 11 41.72 -28.42 -24.65
N HIS A 12 41.09 -29.46 -25.20
CA HIS A 12 40.16 -29.31 -26.31
C HIS A 12 38.83 -28.70 -25.86
N ILE A 13 38.32 -29.06 -24.68
CA ILE A 13 37.15 -28.40 -24.08
C ILE A 13 37.46 -26.94 -23.78
N SER A 14 38.65 -26.63 -23.23
CA SER A 14 39.10 -25.25 -23.02
C SER A 14 39.15 -24.46 -24.34
N LEU A 15 39.73 -25.05 -25.40
CA LEU A 15 39.76 -24.43 -26.73
C LEU A 15 38.36 -24.16 -27.30
N LEU A 16 37.42 -25.09 -27.14
CA LEU A 16 36.04 -24.90 -27.59
C LEU A 16 35.31 -23.82 -26.79
N VAL A 17 35.60 -23.68 -25.50
CA VAL A 17 35.08 -22.58 -24.67
C VAL A 17 35.68 -21.25 -25.13
N ASP A 18 37.00 -21.18 -25.32
CA ASP A 18 37.69 -19.97 -25.79
C ASP A 18 37.19 -19.54 -27.19
N GLU A 19 36.98 -20.50 -28.10
CA GLU A 19 36.39 -20.24 -29.43
C GLU A 19 34.93 -19.77 -29.32
N ALA A 20 34.12 -20.39 -28.46
CA ALA A 20 32.74 -19.98 -28.24
C ALA A 20 32.65 -18.56 -27.65
N ASP A 21 33.53 -18.23 -26.72
CA ASP A 21 33.61 -16.90 -26.12
C ASP A 21 34.07 -15.84 -27.14
N GLN A 22 35.06 -16.15 -27.98
CA GLN A 22 35.45 -15.27 -29.09
C GLN A 22 34.31 -15.02 -30.08
N VAL A 23 33.56 -16.06 -30.45
CA VAL A 23 32.40 -15.93 -31.34
C VAL A 23 31.31 -15.06 -30.69
N ARG A 24 31.06 -15.25 -29.39
CA ARG A 24 30.11 -14.43 -28.64
C ARG A 24 30.55 -12.97 -28.59
N THR A 25 31.80 -12.69 -28.21
CA THR A 25 32.36 -11.34 -28.14
C THR A 25 32.32 -10.65 -29.50
N GLY A 26 32.74 -11.33 -30.58
CA GLY A 26 32.70 -10.77 -31.93
C GLY A 26 31.27 -10.45 -32.40
N LYS A 27 30.29 -11.30 -32.04
CA LYS A 27 28.87 -11.04 -32.31
C LYS A 27 28.37 -9.80 -31.57
N SER A 28 28.63 -9.71 -30.26
CA SER A 28 28.20 -8.58 -29.42
C SER A 28 28.84 -7.27 -29.87
N LEU A 29 30.13 -7.28 -30.20
CA LEU A 29 30.85 -6.13 -30.75
C LEU A 29 30.23 -5.64 -32.06
N ASN A 30 29.94 -6.55 -33.00
CA ASN A 30 29.28 -6.20 -34.27
C ASN A 30 27.87 -5.62 -34.06
N GLN A 31 27.13 -6.15 -33.09
CA GLN A 31 25.80 -5.65 -32.73
C GLN A 31 25.88 -4.25 -32.12
N LEU A 32 26.86 -3.96 -31.25
CA LEU A 32 27.10 -2.61 -30.71
C LEU A 32 27.51 -1.62 -31.81
N LYS A 33 28.42 -2.00 -32.72
CA LYS A 33 28.77 -1.17 -33.88
C LYS A 33 27.55 -0.87 -34.76
N LYS A 34 26.67 -1.84 -34.96
CA LYS A 34 25.40 -1.63 -35.66
C LYS A 34 24.48 -0.68 -34.89
N ALA A 35 24.42 -0.80 -33.57
CA ALA A 35 23.62 0.07 -32.71
C ALA A 35 24.03 1.55 -32.86
N ILE A 36 25.32 1.85 -33.05
CA ILE A 36 25.79 3.24 -33.31
C ILE A 36 25.06 3.86 -34.51
N THR A 37 24.84 3.08 -35.57
CA THR A 37 24.29 3.60 -36.83
C THR A 37 22.76 3.77 -36.81
N SER A 38 22.04 2.91 -36.09
CA SER A 38 20.57 2.82 -36.21
C SER A 38 19.84 2.45 -34.92
N GLY A 39 20.59 2.22 -33.83
CA GLY A 39 20.06 1.77 -32.56
C GLY A 39 19.34 2.87 -31.79
N GLN A 40 18.48 2.41 -30.87
CA GLN A 40 17.69 3.26 -29.99
C GLN A 40 17.65 2.67 -28.58
N TRP A 41 17.97 3.51 -27.60
CA TRP A 41 17.67 3.29 -26.20
C TRP A 41 16.18 3.51 -25.98
N GLN A 42 15.47 2.48 -25.57
CA GLN A 42 14.04 2.51 -25.24
C GLN A 42 13.88 2.35 -23.74
N PHE A 43 13.08 3.21 -23.15
CA PHE A 43 12.90 3.25 -21.71
C PHE A 43 11.46 2.88 -21.37
N ALA A 44 11.27 2.21 -20.23
CA ALA A 44 9.94 1.79 -19.81
C ALA A 44 8.95 2.96 -19.70
N THR A 45 7.69 2.67 -19.98
CA THR A 45 6.57 3.61 -19.78
C THR A 45 6.10 3.60 -18.33
N CYS A 46 5.29 4.58 -17.93
CA CYS A 46 4.71 4.65 -16.59
C CYS A 46 3.93 3.36 -16.25
N SER A 47 3.06 2.91 -17.16
CA SER A 47 2.30 1.68 -17.00
C SER A 47 3.20 0.44 -16.88
N GLN A 48 4.30 0.35 -17.63
CA GLN A 48 5.25 -0.77 -17.52
C GLN A 48 5.97 -0.79 -16.16
N VAL A 49 6.40 0.37 -15.67
CA VAL A 49 7.05 0.52 -14.35
C VAL A 49 6.08 0.16 -13.22
N LEU A 50 4.87 0.69 -13.26
CA LEU A 50 3.86 0.41 -12.23
C LEU A 50 3.35 -1.04 -12.30
N GLN A 51 3.35 -1.66 -13.48
CA GLN A 51 3.05 -3.09 -13.65
C GLN A 51 4.17 -4.03 -13.20
N GLY A 52 5.31 -3.52 -12.69
CA GLY A 52 6.36 -4.35 -12.09
C GLY A 52 6.93 -5.40 -13.05
N LYS A 53 6.78 -5.19 -14.37
CA LYS A 53 7.41 -6.01 -15.41
C LYS A 53 8.86 -5.56 -15.56
N GLY A 54 9.63 -5.66 -14.47
CA GLY A 54 10.99 -5.13 -14.30
C GLY A 54 12.08 -5.74 -15.19
N LYS A 55 11.72 -6.48 -16.24
CA LYS A 55 12.70 -7.02 -17.20
C LYS A 55 13.05 -6.05 -18.34
N ASN A 56 12.25 -4.99 -18.53
CA ASN A 56 12.38 -4.08 -19.67
C ASN A 56 12.42 -2.60 -19.25
N GLU A 57 13.01 -2.26 -18.09
CA GLU A 57 13.12 -0.86 -17.64
C GLU A 57 13.94 -0.01 -18.61
N LEU A 58 14.96 -0.62 -19.22
CA LEU A 58 15.77 -0.08 -20.30
C LEU A 58 16.07 -1.19 -21.31
N VAL A 59 15.99 -0.86 -22.59
CA VAL A 59 16.15 -1.78 -23.70
C VAL A 59 16.97 -1.10 -24.80
N LEU A 60 17.89 -1.83 -25.42
CA LEU A 60 18.60 -1.38 -26.61
C LEU A 60 17.99 -2.06 -27.83
N LYS A 61 17.22 -1.32 -28.62
CA LYS A 61 16.72 -1.79 -29.92
C LYS A 61 17.77 -1.48 -30.97
N ILE A 62 18.41 -2.50 -31.52
CA ILE A 62 19.48 -2.35 -32.53
C ILE A 62 18.88 -2.35 -33.94
N ASP A 63 17.91 -3.23 -34.18
CA ASP A 63 17.07 -3.27 -35.37
C ASP A 63 15.70 -3.90 -35.04
N ASP A 64 14.86 -4.19 -36.03
CA ASP A 64 13.52 -4.77 -35.80
C ASP A 64 13.54 -6.21 -35.26
N ASN A 65 14.67 -6.93 -35.39
CA ASN A 65 14.83 -8.33 -35.00
C ASN A 65 15.74 -8.51 -33.77
N VAL A 66 16.52 -7.49 -33.39
CA VAL A 66 17.51 -7.54 -32.31
C VAL A 66 17.19 -6.49 -31.26
N ILE A 67 16.75 -6.99 -30.10
CA ILE A 67 16.37 -6.20 -28.93
C ILE A 67 17.10 -6.78 -27.73
N TRP A 68 17.92 -5.96 -27.07
CA TRP A 68 18.60 -6.36 -25.84
C TRP A 68 17.89 -5.76 -24.61
N PRO A 69 17.27 -6.57 -23.74
CA PRO A 69 16.81 -6.11 -22.44
C PRO A 69 18.00 -5.76 -21.53
N PHE A 70 17.74 -5.01 -20.46
CA PHE A 70 18.76 -4.51 -19.54
C PHE A 70 19.84 -5.53 -19.12
N THR A 71 19.42 -6.75 -18.74
CA THR A 71 20.36 -7.81 -18.33
C THR A 71 21.28 -8.25 -19.46
N GLU A 72 20.73 -8.40 -20.67
CA GLU A 72 21.52 -8.77 -21.85
C GLU A 72 22.43 -7.64 -22.29
N ILE A 73 22.04 -6.36 -22.11
CA ILE A 73 22.93 -5.23 -22.41
C ILE A 73 24.20 -5.32 -21.54
N SER A 74 24.04 -5.44 -20.22
CA SER A 74 25.17 -5.55 -19.30
C SER A 74 26.05 -6.76 -19.63
N GLU A 75 25.46 -7.94 -19.82
CA GLU A 75 26.23 -9.15 -20.15
C GLU A 75 27.00 -9.03 -21.47
N ASN A 76 26.39 -8.45 -22.50
CA ASN A 76 27.05 -8.27 -23.80
C ASN A 76 28.16 -7.21 -23.74
N ILE A 77 27.99 -6.14 -22.95
CA ILE A 77 29.04 -5.15 -22.73
C ILE A 77 30.21 -5.79 -21.95
N ASP A 78 29.93 -6.55 -20.90
CA ASP A 78 30.96 -7.23 -20.11
C ASP A 78 31.76 -8.23 -20.97
N CYS A 79 31.09 -9.00 -21.84
CA CYS A 79 31.77 -9.91 -22.78
C CYS A 79 32.72 -9.17 -23.72
N VAL A 80 32.34 -7.98 -24.18
CA VAL A 80 33.17 -7.18 -25.08
C VAL A 80 34.32 -6.52 -24.33
N LEU A 81 34.08 -5.99 -23.13
CA LEU A 81 35.13 -5.42 -22.28
C LEU A 81 36.22 -6.43 -21.90
N LEU A 82 35.86 -7.70 -21.73
CA LEU A 82 36.80 -8.77 -21.37
C LEU A 82 37.53 -9.39 -22.57
N GLY A 83 36.91 -9.40 -23.75
CA GLY A 83 37.40 -10.18 -24.90
C GLY A 83 37.86 -9.37 -26.12
N ALA A 84 37.47 -8.10 -26.25
CA ALA A 84 37.83 -7.28 -27.41
C ALA A 84 39.18 -6.57 -27.22
N ASP A 85 39.85 -6.25 -28.33
CA ASP A 85 41.10 -5.53 -28.27
C ASP A 85 40.91 -4.02 -27.97
N LYS A 86 41.99 -3.32 -27.63
CA LYS A 86 41.93 -1.89 -27.28
C LYS A 86 41.45 -0.98 -28.42
N GLN A 87 41.66 -1.38 -29.67
CA GLN A 87 41.27 -0.57 -30.83
C GLN A 87 39.78 -0.76 -31.11
N GLU A 88 39.28 -2.00 -31.02
CA GLU A 88 37.87 -2.33 -31.11
C GLU A 88 37.04 -1.67 -30.01
N LEU A 89 37.57 -1.62 -28.78
CA LEU A 89 36.90 -0.96 -27.66
C LEU A 89 36.71 0.55 -27.87
N LYS A 90 37.68 1.24 -28.49
CA LYS A 90 37.55 2.67 -28.81
C LYS A 90 36.41 2.97 -29.77
N GLU A 91 36.07 2.03 -30.65
CA GLU A 91 34.99 2.21 -31.62
C GLU A 91 33.60 2.19 -30.98
N ILE A 92 33.46 1.62 -29.78
CA ILE A 92 32.18 1.46 -29.07
C ILE A 92 32.14 2.15 -27.69
N GLU A 93 33.24 2.81 -27.30
CA GLU A 93 33.39 3.47 -26.00
C GLU A 93 32.24 4.44 -25.71
N GLU A 94 31.83 5.21 -26.72
CA GLU A 94 30.71 6.15 -26.59
C GLU A 94 29.39 5.45 -26.29
N VAL A 95 29.09 4.29 -26.89
CA VAL A 95 27.86 3.52 -26.61
C VAL A 95 27.87 2.97 -25.18
N ILE A 96 29.02 2.53 -24.70
CA ILE A 96 29.18 2.07 -23.32
C ILE A 96 28.94 3.23 -22.35
N GLN A 97 29.46 4.42 -22.65
CA GLN A 97 29.22 5.61 -21.84
C GLN A 97 27.75 6.04 -21.87
N GLN A 98 27.11 6.01 -23.04
CA GLN A 98 25.67 6.27 -23.18
C GLN A 98 24.83 5.28 -22.37
N PHE A 99 25.25 4.02 -22.27
CA PHE A 99 24.54 3.03 -21.47
C PHE A 99 24.48 3.45 -20.00
N GLU A 100 25.61 3.87 -19.41
CA GLU A 100 25.64 4.33 -18.01
C GLU A 100 24.74 5.56 -17.78
N GLU A 101 24.75 6.53 -18.70
CA GLU A 101 23.83 7.67 -18.67
C GLU A 101 22.37 7.24 -18.76
N CYS A 102 22.06 6.27 -19.64
CA CYS A 102 20.72 5.72 -19.78
C CYS A 102 20.26 4.98 -18.51
N LYS A 103 21.17 4.33 -17.76
CA LYS A 103 20.81 3.73 -16.45
C LYS A 103 20.33 4.81 -15.49
N GLU A 104 21.07 5.92 -15.38
CA GLU A 104 20.70 7.01 -14.49
C GLU A 104 19.38 7.67 -14.92
N ILE A 105 19.20 7.96 -16.21
CA ILE A 105 17.94 8.49 -16.75
C ILE A 105 16.79 7.54 -16.42
N SER A 106 16.96 6.23 -16.64
CA SER A 106 15.96 5.21 -16.31
C SER A 106 15.61 5.24 -14.83
N ASN A 107 16.61 5.29 -13.95
CA ASN A 107 16.42 5.35 -12.50
C ASN A 107 15.61 6.59 -12.08
N TYR A 108 15.95 7.78 -12.57
CA TYR A 108 15.20 9.00 -12.25
C TYR A 108 13.74 8.92 -12.70
N ARG A 109 13.47 8.34 -13.87
CA ARG A 109 12.12 8.15 -14.40
C ARG A 109 11.30 7.16 -13.59
N VAL A 110 11.90 6.00 -13.30
CA VAL A 110 11.29 4.96 -12.47
C VAL A 110 10.92 5.53 -11.10
N ASP A 111 11.84 6.25 -10.45
CA ASP A 111 11.59 6.88 -9.15
C ASP A 111 10.52 7.97 -9.24
N PHE A 112 10.51 8.78 -10.31
CA PHE A 112 9.49 9.80 -10.55
C PHE A 112 8.08 9.19 -10.61
N TRP A 113 7.88 8.11 -11.38
CA TRP A 113 6.56 7.47 -11.48
C TRP A 113 6.19 6.65 -10.24
N LYS A 114 7.15 5.97 -9.61
CA LYS A 114 6.92 5.26 -8.34
C LYS A 114 6.47 6.22 -7.23
N LYS A 115 6.91 7.48 -7.27
CA LYS A 115 6.43 8.57 -6.39
C LYS A 115 5.16 9.28 -6.88
N GLY A 116 4.51 8.78 -7.93
CA GLY A 116 3.24 9.31 -8.43
C GLY A 116 3.36 10.52 -9.36
N GLY A 117 4.55 10.86 -9.85
CA GLY A 117 4.72 11.94 -10.83
C GLY A 117 4.02 11.61 -12.15
N ARG A 118 3.37 12.60 -12.77
CA ARG A 118 2.75 12.51 -14.11
C ARG A 118 3.02 13.79 -14.88
N LEU A 119 3.43 13.66 -16.14
CA LEU A 119 3.61 14.77 -17.06
C LEU A 119 2.26 15.22 -17.65
N ASN A 120 2.16 16.51 -17.98
CA ASN A 120 0.98 17.09 -18.63
C ASN A 120 0.83 16.65 -20.10
N HIS A 121 -0.42 16.42 -20.53
CA HIS A 121 -0.74 15.99 -21.90
C HIS A 121 -0.87 17.15 -22.92
N ARG A 122 -0.66 18.41 -22.52
CA ARG A 122 -1.15 19.60 -23.26
C ARG A 122 -0.10 20.55 -23.85
N ASN A 123 1.15 20.14 -24.05
CA ASN A 123 2.08 20.96 -24.84
C ASN A 123 1.94 20.64 -26.34
N LYS A 124 1.31 21.58 -27.07
CA LYS A 124 1.13 21.52 -28.53
C LYS A 124 2.41 21.77 -29.33
N ASP A 125 3.44 22.33 -28.70
CA ASP A 125 4.67 22.68 -29.40
C ASP A 125 5.87 22.06 -28.67
N ASN A 126 6.53 21.13 -29.35
CA ASN A 126 7.71 20.34 -28.99
C ASN A 126 7.47 19.09 -28.12
N HIS A 127 7.42 17.94 -28.81
CA HIS A 127 7.45 16.56 -28.29
C HIS A 127 6.57 16.30 -27.06
N ILE A 128 5.31 15.96 -27.33
CA ILE A 128 4.42 15.28 -26.40
C ILE A 128 5.18 14.05 -25.87
N ILE A 129 5.39 13.97 -24.56
CA ILE A 129 5.71 12.71 -23.90
C ILE A 129 4.47 12.39 -23.08
N ASP A 130 3.56 11.60 -23.67
CA ASP A 130 2.54 10.95 -22.86
C ASP A 130 3.24 10.05 -21.83
N ASN A 131 2.72 9.96 -20.60
CA ASN A 131 3.26 9.10 -19.56
C ASN A 131 3.35 7.63 -20.01
N ASP A 132 2.50 7.23 -20.96
CA ASP A 132 2.48 5.90 -21.56
C ASP A 132 3.00 5.83 -23.00
N GLU A 133 3.53 6.93 -23.55
CA GLU A 133 4.26 6.90 -24.83
C GLU A 133 5.69 6.41 -24.62
N MET A 134 6.15 5.57 -25.54
CA MET A 134 7.51 5.03 -25.50
C MET A 134 8.51 6.16 -25.73
N PHE A 135 9.32 6.46 -24.72
CA PHE A 135 10.40 7.42 -24.83
C PHE A 135 11.68 6.73 -25.31
N CYS A 136 12.28 7.26 -26.37
CA CYS A 136 13.47 6.71 -26.99
C CYS A 136 14.56 7.77 -27.16
N LEU A 137 15.82 7.39 -26.98
CA LEU A 137 16.99 8.16 -27.39
C LEU A 137 17.75 7.39 -28.46
N ARG A 138 18.15 8.04 -29.56
CA ARG A 138 18.97 7.38 -30.59
C ARG A 138 20.40 7.22 -30.08
N VAL A 139 21.04 6.10 -30.39
CA VAL A 139 22.45 5.86 -30.04
C VAL A 139 23.37 6.85 -30.76
N GLY A 140 23.01 7.29 -31.97
CA GLY A 140 23.79 8.28 -32.72
C GLY A 140 23.71 9.73 -32.20
N LEU A 141 23.05 9.99 -31.07
CA LEU A 141 23.02 11.31 -30.43
C LEU A 141 24.34 11.58 -29.70
N GLN A 142 24.66 12.86 -29.52
CA GLN A 142 25.88 13.25 -28.80
C GLN A 142 25.71 13.04 -27.30
N MET A 143 26.80 12.68 -26.59
CA MET A 143 26.81 12.53 -25.13
C MET A 143 26.21 13.73 -24.36
N ALA A 144 26.36 14.95 -24.89
CA ALA A 144 25.77 16.15 -24.29
C ALA A 144 24.23 16.09 -24.22
N GLU A 145 23.57 15.43 -25.16
CA GLU A 145 22.10 15.29 -25.19
C GLU A 145 21.63 14.29 -24.12
N PHE A 146 22.40 13.22 -23.86
CA PHE A 146 22.15 12.29 -22.76
C PHE A 146 22.31 12.97 -21.40
N GLU A 147 23.38 13.74 -21.21
CA GLU A 147 23.59 14.50 -19.97
C GLU A 147 22.47 15.53 -19.75
N GLN A 148 22.06 16.26 -20.79
CA GLN A 148 20.92 17.18 -20.71
C GLN A 148 19.62 16.45 -20.32
N CYS A 149 19.36 15.27 -20.92
CA CYS A 149 18.21 14.45 -20.57
C CYS A 149 18.24 13.97 -19.12
N LYS A 150 19.41 13.53 -18.65
CA LYS A 150 19.64 13.14 -17.25
C LYS A 150 19.33 14.29 -16.29
N GLN A 151 19.90 15.47 -16.55
CA GLN A 151 19.66 16.65 -15.71
C GLN A 151 18.19 17.07 -15.72
N LEU A 152 17.51 17.00 -16.87
CA LEU A 152 16.08 17.29 -16.97
C LEU A 152 15.26 16.35 -16.07
N TRP A 153 15.48 15.03 -16.15
CA TRP A 153 14.72 14.07 -15.33
C TRP A 153 15.05 14.16 -13.84
N LYS A 154 16.31 14.44 -13.49
CA LYS A 154 16.71 14.73 -12.11
C LYS A 154 15.98 15.96 -11.57
N GLN A 155 15.96 17.06 -12.33
CA GLN A 155 15.23 18.28 -11.94
C GLN A 155 13.73 18.03 -11.77
N ARG A 156 13.12 17.28 -12.70
CA ARG A 156 11.70 16.88 -12.62
C ARG A 156 11.39 16.10 -11.36
N LEU A 157 12.24 15.12 -11.00
CA LEU A 157 12.09 14.34 -9.78
C LEU A 157 12.17 15.23 -8.52
N GLU A 158 13.16 16.12 -8.45
CA GLU A 158 13.31 17.02 -7.29
C GLU A 158 12.16 18.03 -7.17
N GLN A 159 11.71 18.58 -8.30
CA GLN A 159 10.53 19.46 -8.34
C GLN A 159 9.27 18.72 -7.89
N TRP A 160 9.08 17.48 -8.35
CA TRP A 160 7.94 16.65 -7.95
C TRP A 160 7.96 16.34 -6.45
N LYS A 161 9.12 16.00 -5.87
CA LYS A 161 9.27 15.80 -4.41
C LYS A 161 8.85 17.05 -3.62
N LYS A 162 9.24 18.23 -4.08
CA LYS A 162 8.83 19.51 -3.46
C LYS A 162 7.33 19.75 -3.56
N GLN A 163 6.72 19.45 -4.71
CA GLN A 163 5.27 19.60 -4.91
C GLN A 163 4.46 18.60 -4.07
N CYS A 164 4.92 17.35 -3.99
CA CYS A 164 4.37 16.33 -3.09
C CYS A 164 4.25 16.83 -1.65
N LEU A 165 5.34 17.42 -1.14
CA LEU A 165 5.40 18.01 0.19
C LEU A 165 4.36 19.13 0.37
N GLN A 166 4.29 20.06 -0.59
CA GLN A 166 3.33 21.17 -0.56
C GLN A 166 1.87 20.70 -0.59
N LEU A 167 1.56 19.70 -1.43
CA LEU A 167 0.23 19.12 -1.54
C LEU A 167 -0.19 18.45 -0.22
N ARG A 168 0.72 17.69 0.41
CA ARG A 168 0.48 17.01 1.71
C ARG A 168 0.28 17.99 2.87
N GLU A 169 1.01 19.10 2.86
CA GLU A 169 0.84 20.17 3.85
C GLU A 169 -0.47 20.95 3.64
N ARG A 170 -0.86 21.17 2.37
CA ARG A 170 -2.07 21.93 2.02
C ARG A 170 -3.36 21.13 2.16
N PHE A 171 -3.33 19.83 1.87
CA PHE A 171 -4.50 18.95 1.87
C PHE A 171 -4.29 17.75 2.79
N PRO A 172 -4.58 17.87 4.10
CA PRO A 172 -4.33 16.80 5.07
C PRO A 172 -4.97 15.45 4.74
N ALA A 173 -6.11 15.44 4.03
CA ALA A 173 -6.77 14.22 3.59
C ALA A 173 -5.93 13.38 2.61
N LEU A 174 -4.98 13.98 1.89
CA LEU A 174 -4.04 13.26 1.02
C LEU A 174 -3.04 12.41 1.81
N ASN A 175 -2.86 12.67 3.11
CA ASN A 175 -1.91 11.92 3.95
C ASN A 175 -2.39 10.50 4.29
N TYR A 176 -3.55 10.09 3.80
CA TYR A 176 -4.08 8.72 3.92
C TYR A 176 -3.75 7.85 2.69
N PHE A 177 -3.15 8.44 1.65
CA PHE A 177 -2.88 7.78 0.39
C PHE A 177 -1.49 8.13 -0.17
N CYS A 178 -0.85 7.14 -0.78
CA CYS A 178 0.29 7.37 -1.68
C CYS A 178 -0.21 7.99 -3.00
N PHE A 179 0.62 8.78 -3.69
CA PHE A 179 0.16 9.51 -4.88
C PHE A 179 -0.28 8.58 -6.01
N ASN A 180 0.29 7.39 -6.13
CA ASN A 180 -0.20 6.38 -7.07
C ASN A 180 -1.61 5.85 -6.70
N GLU A 181 -1.93 5.71 -5.41
CA GLU A 181 -3.32 5.42 -4.97
C GLU A 181 -4.24 6.60 -5.30
N VAL A 182 -3.78 7.84 -5.10
CA VAL A 182 -4.53 9.06 -5.45
C VAL A 182 -4.87 9.06 -6.95
N HIS A 183 -3.90 8.78 -7.82
CA HIS A 183 -4.13 8.70 -9.27
C HIS A 183 -5.15 7.63 -9.63
N LEU A 184 -5.06 6.45 -9.02
CA LEU A 184 -6.04 5.38 -9.23
C LEU A 184 -7.44 5.80 -8.78
N LEU A 185 -7.56 6.44 -7.62
CA LEU A 185 -8.84 6.91 -7.10
C LEU A 185 -9.44 8.02 -7.97
N ILE A 186 -8.62 8.96 -8.45
CA ILE A 186 -9.04 10.00 -9.41
C ILE A 186 -9.55 9.35 -10.70
N HIS A 187 -8.79 8.39 -11.26
CA HIS A 187 -9.21 7.64 -12.45
C HIS A 187 -10.53 6.90 -12.20
N THR A 188 -10.66 6.23 -11.06
CA THR A 188 -11.87 5.49 -10.67
C THR A 188 -13.06 6.43 -10.53
N ILE A 189 -12.91 7.57 -9.85
CA ILE A 189 -13.97 8.58 -9.73
C ILE A 189 -14.39 9.09 -11.11
N ARG A 190 -13.45 9.43 -12.00
CA ARG A 190 -13.75 9.85 -13.38
C ARG A 190 -14.55 8.80 -14.14
N THR A 191 -14.19 7.53 -14.00
CA THR A 191 -14.93 6.42 -14.60
C THR A 191 -16.33 6.29 -14.01
N LEU A 192 -16.50 6.44 -12.70
CA LEU A 192 -17.78 6.31 -12.01
C LEU A 192 -18.75 7.47 -12.30
N VAL A 193 -18.24 8.69 -12.47
CA VAL A 193 -19.07 9.85 -12.81
C VAL A 193 -19.38 9.95 -14.31
N SER A 194 -18.75 9.12 -15.14
CA SER A 194 -19.00 9.06 -16.57
C SER A 194 -20.44 8.63 -16.85
N PRO A 195 -21.16 9.26 -17.80
CA PRO A 195 -22.54 8.91 -18.12
C PRO A 195 -22.71 7.46 -18.62
N ASN A 196 -21.62 6.83 -19.07
CA ASN A 196 -21.62 5.45 -19.57
C ASN A 196 -21.31 4.40 -18.50
N CYS A 197 -21.15 4.80 -17.22
CA CYS A 197 -20.82 3.87 -16.15
C CYS A 197 -22.04 3.03 -15.74
N PRO A 198 -22.00 1.69 -15.85
CA PRO A 198 -23.08 0.85 -15.35
C PRO A 198 -23.02 0.76 -13.83
N MET A 199 -24.13 1.08 -13.15
CA MET A 199 -24.29 0.92 -11.69
C MET A 199 -23.17 1.62 -10.86
N PRO A 200 -22.97 2.94 -11.00
CA PRO A 200 -21.86 3.65 -10.37
C PRO A 200 -21.86 3.56 -8.83
N SER A 201 -23.04 3.53 -8.20
CA SER A 201 -23.16 3.38 -6.74
C SER A 201 -22.60 2.04 -6.24
N LEU A 202 -22.91 0.94 -6.93
CA LEU A 202 -22.43 -0.40 -6.57
C LEU A 202 -20.92 -0.53 -6.78
N GLN A 203 -20.38 0.03 -7.85
CA GLN A 203 -18.94 0.04 -8.07
C GLN A 203 -18.20 0.92 -7.05
N ALA A 204 -18.77 2.07 -6.70
CA ALA A 204 -18.20 2.97 -5.70
C ALA A 204 -18.10 2.31 -4.31
N PHE A 205 -19.06 1.45 -3.95
CA PHE A 205 -19.01 0.65 -2.71
C PHE A 205 -17.76 -0.24 -2.64
N LYS A 206 -17.34 -0.84 -3.75
CA LYS A 206 -16.15 -1.72 -3.78
C LYS A 206 -14.85 -0.93 -3.92
N PHE A 207 -14.83 0.09 -4.78
CA PHE A 207 -13.57 0.72 -5.21
C PHE A 207 -13.26 2.06 -4.55
N ILE A 208 -14.24 2.74 -3.95
CA ILE A 208 -14.04 4.05 -3.30
C ILE A 208 -14.24 3.96 -1.79
N LYS A 209 -15.35 3.36 -1.34
CA LYS A 209 -15.72 3.32 0.08
C LYS A 209 -14.61 2.76 0.98
N PRO A 210 -13.94 1.63 0.67
CA PRO A 210 -12.91 1.08 1.56
C PRO A 210 -11.68 1.98 1.70
N PHE A 211 -11.40 2.83 0.71
CA PHE A 211 -10.34 3.83 0.80
C PHE A 211 -10.75 5.01 1.68
N LEU A 212 -11.98 5.50 1.52
CA LEU A 212 -12.51 6.55 2.39
C LEU A 212 -12.60 6.10 3.84
N GLN A 213 -12.82 4.80 4.08
CA GLN A 213 -12.80 4.20 5.40
C GLN A 213 -11.43 4.26 6.12
N LYS A 214 -10.33 4.53 5.41
CA LYS A 214 -9.04 4.90 6.02
C LYS A 214 -9.09 6.26 6.71
N ILE A 215 -9.88 7.21 6.18
CA ILE A 215 -10.05 8.56 6.75
C ILE A 215 -11.12 8.53 7.85
N ASN A 216 -12.24 7.89 7.56
CA ASN A 216 -13.36 7.76 8.48
C ASN A 216 -14.07 6.38 8.30
N PHE A 217 -13.99 5.50 9.30
CA PHE A 217 -14.48 4.12 9.28
C PHE A 217 -16.02 4.09 9.24
N GLN A 218 -16.65 5.19 9.67
CA GLN A 218 -18.10 5.39 9.61
C GLN A 218 -18.58 5.92 8.26
N VAL A 219 -17.72 6.00 7.24
CA VAL A 219 -18.13 6.39 5.89
C VAL A 219 -19.28 5.50 5.41
N THR A 220 -20.29 6.16 4.88
CA THR A 220 -21.55 5.57 4.40
C THR A 220 -21.65 5.79 2.90
N ASP A 221 -22.63 5.17 2.27
CA ASP A 221 -22.82 5.31 0.82
C ASP A 221 -23.23 6.76 0.46
N GLN A 222 -23.89 7.48 1.38
CA GLN A 222 -24.18 8.91 1.22
C GLN A 222 -22.91 9.76 1.17
N HIS A 223 -21.91 9.46 2.00
CA HIS A 223 -20.62 10.14 1.95
C HIS A 223 -19.89 9.89 0.63
N VAL A 224 -19.98 8.67 0.08
CA VAL A 224 -19.43 8.34 -1.24
C VAL A 224 -20.14 9.14 -2.34
N ASP A 225 -21.47 9.19 -2.33
CA ASP A 225 -22.26 9.97 -3.28
C ASP A 225 -21.94 11.47 -3.21
N MET A 226 -21.71 12.01 -2.01
CA MET A 226 -21.27 13.39 -1.82
C MET A 226 -19.92 13.66 -2.49
N ILE A 227 -18.96 12.73 -2.38
CA ILE A 227 -17.66 12.85 -3.07
C ILE A 227 -17.84 12.86 -4.58
N LEU A 228 -18.64 11.94 -5.13
CA LEU A 228 -18.88 11.85 -6.58
C LEU A 228 -19.58 13.10 -7.11
N ARG A 229 -20.57 13.64 -6.39
CA ARG A 229 -21.26 14.89 -6.73
C ARG A 229 -20.33 16.10 -6.60
N GLY A 230 -19.55 16.18 -5.51
CA GLY A 230 -18.58 17.24 -5.27
C GLY A 230 -17.51 17.28 -6.35
N TRP A 231 -17.04 16.11 -6.80
CA TRP A 231 -16.11 16.00 -7.91
C TRP A 231 -16.69 16.58 -9.21
N ASN A 232 -17.93 16.24 -9.55
CA ASN A 232 -18.62 16.79 -10.73
C ASN A 232 -18.80 18.30 -10.65
N TYR A 233 -19.19 18.82 -9.48
CA TYR A 233 -19.31 20.26 -9.28
C TYR A 233 -17.97 20.99 -9.51
N LEU A 234 -16.89 20.48 -8.91
CA LEU A 234 -15.55 21.03 -9.11
C LEU A 234 -15.13 20.97 -10.59
N ASP A 235 -15.47 19.89 -11.30
CA ASP A 235 -15.21 19.74 -12.74
C ASP A 235 -15.97 20.76 -13.58
N MET A 236 -17.24 21.01 -13.27
CA MET A 236 -18.03 22.04 -13.95
C MET A 236 -17.46 23.44 -13.72
N VAL A 237 -17.09 23.77 -12.48
CA VAL A 237 -16.48 25.07 -12.14
C VAL A 237 -15.19 25.28 -12.92
N GLU A 238 -14.34 24.26 -12.98
CA GLU A 238 -13.06 24.30 -13.70
C GLU A 238 -13.25 24.53 -15.21
N ARG A 239 -14.16 23.78 -15.85
CA ARG A 239 -14.54 23.99 -17.26
C ARG A 239 -15.07 25.40 -17.53
N SER A 240 -15.85 25.97 -16.60
CA SER A 240 -16.40 27.31 -16.74
C SER A 240 -15.32 28.41 -16.68
N LYS A 241 -14.24 28.19 -15.91
CA LYS A 241 -13.09 29.11 -15.84
C LYS A 241 -12.25 29.04 -17.11
N SER A 242 -12.00 27.84 -17.64
CA SER A 242 -11.29 27.67 -18.91
C SER A 242 -12.06 28.28 -20.10
N SER A 243 -13.39 28.25 -20.08
CA SER A 243 -14.23 28.87 -21.13
C SER A 243 -14.19 30.40 -21.13
N ARG A 244 -13.89 31.07 -20.00
CA ARG A 244 -13.77 32.54 -19.95
C ARG A 244 -12.43 33.03 -20.49
N HIS A 245 -11.36 32.28 -20.27
CA HIS A 245 -10.05 32.61 -20.84
C HIS A 245 -9.96 32.42 -22.35
N ALA A 246 -10.87 31.65 -22.96
CA ALA A 246 -10.93 31.49 -24.42
C ALA A 246 -11.48 32.73 -25.14
N TYR A 247 -12.24 33.61 -24.46
CA TYR A 247 -12.81 34.83 -25.06
C TYR A 247 -11.96 36.09 -24.85
N ASP A 248 -11.02 36.09 -23.89
CA ASP A 248 -10.12 37.24 -23.64
C ASP A 248 -8.80 37.15 -24.44
N ASN A 249 -8.46 35.99 -24.99
CA ASN A 249 -7.20 35.79 -25.72
C ASN A 249 -7.23 36.22 -27.20
N ASP A 250 -8.39 36.58 -27.74
CA ASP A 250 -8.51 37.08 -29.12
C ASP A 250 -8.28 38.60 -29.26
N ASN A 251 -8.04 39.33 -28.16
CA ASN A 251 -7.97 40.80 -28.21
C ASN A 251 -6.67 41.45 -27.72
N ASN A 252 -5.60 40.70 -27.41
CA ASN A 252 -4.35 41.32 -26.91
C ASN A 252 -3.07 40.76 -27.53
N ASN A 253 -3.10 40.47 -28.84
CA ASN A 253 -1.90 40.15 -29.60
C ASN A 253 -1.34 41.43 -30.25
N ASN A 254 -0.76 42.32 -29.44
CA ASN A 254 0.23 43.33 -29.86
C ASN A 254 0.77 44.11 -28.65
N ASN A 255 1.82 43.59 -28.02
CA ASN A 255 3.06 44.37 -27.82
C ASN A 255 4.17 43.55 -27.15
N ASN A 256 5.29 43.48 -27.88
CA ASN A 256 6.61 43.08 -27.41
C ASN A 256 7.04 43.84 -26.14
N ASN A 257 7.68 43.14 -25.20
CA ASN A 257 9.10 43.41 -24.95
C ASN A 257 9.81 42.31 -24.13
N ASN A 258 11.01 41.99 -24.60
CA ASN A 258 12.06 41.18 -24.00
C ASN A 258 12.23 41.39 -22.49
N ASN A 259 12.31 40.29 -21.73
CA ASN A 259 13.26 40.15 -20.63
C ASN A 259 13.46 38.67 -20.22
N ASN A 260 14.72 38.25 -20.29
CA ASN A 260 15.42 37.12 -19.66
C ASN A 260 14.73 35.74 -19.56
N SER A 261 15.28 34.83 -20.36
CA SER A 261 15.17 33.38 -20.26
C SER A 261 15.64 32.84 -18.90
N ASN A 262 14.69 32.47 -18.07
CA ASN A 262 14.73 31.26 -17.26
C ASN A 262 13.40 30.56 -17.54
N SER A 263 13.37 29.65 -18.52
CA SER A 263 12.14 29.01 -18.96
C SER A 263 11.55 28.15 -17.82
N ASN A 264 10.31 28.47 -17.49
CA ASN A 264 9.51 27.87 -16.43
C ASN A 264 9.23 26.38 -16.69
N ASN A 265 9.91 25.48 -15.97
CA ASN A 265 9.47 24.09 -15.79
C ASN A 265 8.30 23.97 -14.78
N GLU A 266 7.75 25.10 -14.28
CA GLU A 266 6.61 25.08 -13.33
C GLU A 266 5.33 24.51 -13.96
N ASP A 267 5.18 24.56 -15.28
CA ASP A 267 4.00 24.06 -15.99
C ASP A 267 4.06 22.56 -16.33
N ASP A 268 5.16 21.82 -16.11
CA ASP A 268 5.28 20.39 -16.52
C ASP A 268 4.29 19.45 -15.82
N PHE A 269 3.87 19.82 -14.60
CA PHE A 269 3.03 18.98 -13.72
C PHE A 269 1.70 19.63 -13.35
N LYS A 270 1.36 20.78 -13.94
CA LYS A 270 0.22 21.59 -13.53
C LYS A 270 -1.12 20.83 -13.53
N ASP A 271 -1.46 20.13 -14.62
CA ASP A 271 -2.72 19.37 -14.71
C ASP A 271 -2.76 18.24 -13.67
N CYS A 272 -1.61 17.59 -13.44
CA CYS A 272 -1.46 16.56 -12.42
C CYS A 272 -1.72 17.14 -11.00
N ASN A 273 -1.05 18.25 -10.68
CA ASN A 273 -1.19 18.92 -9.39
C ASN A 273 -2.60 19.44 -9.16
N ASP A 274 -3.24 20.02 -10.18
CA ASP A 274 -4.60 20.54 -10.10
C ASP A 274 -5.60 19.39 -9.87
N ALA A 275 -5.44 18.25 -10.54
CA ALA A 275 -6.26 17.06 -10.32
C ALA A 275 -6.10 16.51 -8.89
N ILE A 276 -4.88 16.46 -8.36
CA ILE A 276 -4.60 16.02 -6.99
C ILE A 276 -5.15 17.02 -5.97
N ALA A 277 -4.99 18.32 -6.19
CA ALA A 277 -5.54 19.36 -5.33
C ALA A 277 -7.07 19.32 -5.30
N LYS A 278 -7.71 19.10 -6.44
CA LYS A 278 -9.15 18.88 -6.55
C LYS A 278 -9.60 17.65 -5.76
N PHE A 279 -8.85 16.56 -5.84
CA PHE A 279 -9.11 15.36 -5.03
C PHE A 279 -8.96 15.63 -3.53
N GLY A 280 -7.90 16.33 -3.12
CA GLY A 280 -7.71 16.76 -1.74
C GLY A 280 -8.88 17.61 -1.22
N ASN A 281 -9.37 18.55 -2.04
CA ASN A 281 -10.55 19.36 -1.73
C ASN A 281 -11.83 18.53 -1.60
N ALA A 282 -12.04 17.58 -2.51
CA ALA A 282 -13.21 16.70 -2.47
C ALA A 282 -13.25 15.91 -1.15
N LEU A 283 -12.09 15.40 -0.70
CA LEU A 283 -11.98 14.61 0.54
C LEU A 283 -12.02 15.44 1.82
N HIS A 284 -11.83 16.75 1.75
CA HIS A 284 -11.62 17.60 2.91
C HIS A 284 -12.76 17.49 3.94
N PHE A 285 -14.02 17.42 3.50
CA PHE A 285 -15.15 17.31 4.43
C PHE A 285 -15.17 15.98 5.21
N ILE A 286 -14.73 14.87 4.59
CA ILE A 286 -14.65 13.56 5.27
C ILE A 286 -13.54 13.62 6.32
N TRP A 287 -12.41 14.23 5.97
CA TRP A 287 -11.31 14.40 6.91
C TRP A 287 -11.70 15.32 8.07
N GLU A 288 -12.33 16.46 7.82
CA GLU A 288 -12.82 17.39 8.86
C GLU A 288 -13.84 16.74 9.79
N SER A 289 -14.81 15.99 9.24
CA SER A 289 -15.83 15.30 10.04
C SER A 289 -15.33 14.06 10.79
N SER A 290 -14.13 13.55 10.46
CA SER A 290 -13.58 12.37 11.12
C SER A 290 -13.25 12.63 12.60
N GLN A 291 -13.86 11.84 13.48
CA GLN A 291 -13.60 11.84 14.93
C GLN A 291 -12.55 10.81 15.36
N HIS A 292 -11.91 10.11 14.41
CA HIS A 292 -10.98 9.01 14.71
C HIS A 292 -9.80 9.39 15.59
N ASN A 293 -9.34 10.61 15.41
CA ASN A 293 -8.17 11.16 16.07
C ASN A 293 -8.54 11.92 17.35
N GLN A 294 -9.79 11.79 17.82
CA GLN A 294 -10.29 12.43 19.02
C GLN A 294 -10.54 11.37 20.09
N ALA A 295 -9.80 11.43 21.18
CA ALA A 295 -10.09 10.67 22.40
C ALA A 295 -10.24 11.63 23.57
N SER A 296 -11.29 11.41 24.37
CA SER A 296 -11.57 12.18 25.58
C SER A 296 -11.01 11.48 26.81
N GLY A 297 -10.26 12.21 27.64
CA GLY A 297 -9.85 11.77 28.97
C GLY A 297 -8.37 12.04 29.26
N THR A 298 -7.99 11.82 30.51
CA THR A 298 -6.58 11.93 30.93
C THR A 298 -5.79 10.72 30.42
N PRO A 299 -4.76 10.93 29.58
CA PRO A 299 -3.92 9.83 29.12
C PRO A 299 -3.12 9.25 30.30
N VAL A 300 -2.89 7.94 30.28
CA VAL A 300 -1.93 7.33 31.19
C VAL A 300 -0.53 7.66 30.67
N SER A 301 0.37 8.09 31.54
CA SER A 301 1.76 8.30 31.16
C SER A 301 2.38 6.97 30.74
N ILE A 302 2.73 6.85 29.46
CA ILE A 302 3.30 5.64 28.84
C ILE A 302 4.82 5.73 28.62
N GLY A 303 5.44 6.82 29.07
CA GLY A 303 6.87 7.07 28.87
C GLY A 303 7.24 7.53 27.46
N LEU A 304 6.27 7.83 26.59
CA LEU A 304 6.50 8.44 25.29
C LEU A 304 6.65 9.97 25.41
N ASN A 305 7.51 10.54 24.58
CA ASN A 305 7.82 11.96 24.53
C ASN A 305 7.07 12.63 23.36
N PRO A 306 6.17 13.60 23.63
CA PRO A 306 5.49 14.35 22.59
C PRO A 306 6.42 15.28 21.81
N GLY A 307 6.12 15.49 20.53
CA GLY A 307 6.84 16.42 19.65
C GLY A 307 8.20 15.93 19.16
N LYS A 308 8.56 14.67 19.47
CA LYS A 308 9.79 14.00 19.03
C LYS A 308 9.48 12.57 18.61
N PRO A 309 10.32 11.94 17.76
CA PRO A 309 10.24 10.51 17.55
C PRO A 309 10.46 9.74 18.86
N ASN A 310 9.87 8.55 18.95
CA ASN A 310 10.06 7.64 20.08
C ASN A 310 10.52 6.28 19.54
N LEU A 311 11.75 5.86 19.86
CA LEU A 311 12.24 4.55 19.48
C LEU A 311 11.93 3.55 20.61
N VAL A 312 11.11 2.54 20.30
CA VAL A 312 10.81 1.42 21.19
C VAL A 312 11.51 0.18 20.65
N ILE A 313 12.39 -0.39 21.46
CA ILE A 313 13.07 -1.65 21.14
C ILE A 313 12.54 -2.70 22.10
N SER A 314 11.88 -3.73 21.57
CA SER A 314 11.40 -4.87 22.36
C SER A 314 11.42 -6.16 21.57
N SER A 315 11.32 -7.29 22.26
CA SER A 315 11.33 -8.62 21.65
C SER A 315 10.09 -8.90 20.78
N ASN A 316 9.97 -10.12 20.23
CA ASN A 316 9.03 -10.57 19.18
C ASN A 316 7.52 -10.29 19.39
N GLU A 317 7.09 -9.67 20.49
CA GLU A 317 5.70 -9.35 20.80
C GLU A 317 5.31 -7.89 20.46
N LEU A 318 6.03 -7.21 19.56
CA LEU A 318 5.80 -5.77 19.26
C LEU A 318 4.38 -5.39 18.85
N LEU A 319 3.68 -6.24 18.08
CA LEU A 319 2.29 -5.97 17.73
C LEU A 319 1.40 -5.88 18.98
N PHE A 320 1.70 -6.69 19.99
CA PHE A 320 0.98 -6.68 21.25
C PHE A 320 1.31 -5.45 22.11
N GLU A 321 2.58 -5.07 22.17
CA GLU A 321 3.00 -3.83 22.81
C GLU A 321 2.35 -2.61 22.16
N SER A 322 2.21 -2.62 20.84
CA SER A 322 1.51 -1.55 20.12
C SER A 322 0.06 -1.41 20.60
N LEU A 323 -0.71 -2.52 20.72
CA LEU A 323 -2.08 -2.48 21.24
C LEU A 323 -2.14 -1.94 22.68
N THR A 324 -1.17 -2.32 23.51
CA THR A 324 -1.07 -1.84 24.89
C THR A 324 -0.84 -0.33 24.96
N LEU A 325 -0.04 0.22 24.04
CA LEU A 325 0.18 1.67 23.92
C LEU A 325 -1.10 2.40 23.52
N PHE A 326 -1.80 1.93 22.49
CA PHE A 326 -3.04 2.55 22.03
C PHE A 326 -4.10 2.57 23.12
N GLU A 327 -4.25 1.47 23.85
CA GLU A 327 -5.25 1.40 24.91
C GLU A 327 -4.90 2.28 26.10
N SER A 328 -3.62 2.41 26.44
CA SER A 328 -3.16 3.35 27.48
C SER A 328 -3.45 4.82 27.10
N GLN A 329 -3.55 5.10 25.80
CA GLN A 329 -4.01 6.39 25.26
C GLN A 329 -5.53 6.43 25.01
N ARG A 330 -6.28 5.37 25.38
CA ARG A 330 -7.72 5.19 25.15
C ARG A 330 -8.13 5.31 23.68
N PHE A 331 -7.25 4.90 22.77
CA PHE A 331 -7.51 4.82 21.34
C PHE A 331 -7.73 3.38 20.89
N ILE A 332 -8.60 3.21 19.90
CA ILE A 332 -8.67 1.97 19.10
C ILE A 332 -7.77 2.21 17.88
N PRO A 333 -6.69 1.43 17.69
CA PRO A 333 -5.84 1.58 16.53
C PRO A 333 -6.59 1.19 15.25
N ARG A 334 -6.20 1.84 14.15
CA ARG A 334 -6.70 1.62 12.79
C ARG A 334 -5.53 1.68 11.83
N ALA A 335 -5.73 1.32 10.57
CA ALA A 335 -4.64 1.26 9.58
C ALA A 335 -3.98 2.62 9.29
N GLU A 336 -4.65 3.73 9.57
CA GLU A 336 -4.03 5.05 9.50
C GLU A 336 -3.04 5.32 10.65
N HIS A 337 -3.22 4.65 11.80
CA HIS A 337 -2.41 4.84 13.01
C HIS A 337 -1.21 3.91 13.06
N VAL A 338 -1.32 2.69 12.55
CA VAL A 338 -0.27 1.68 12.61
C VAL A 338 0.13 1.23 11.21
N LEU A 339 1.40 1.44 10.86
CA LEU A 339 1.99 0.89 9.64
C LEU A 339 2.88 -0.30 10.02
N VAL A 340 2.43 -1.51 9.67
CA VAL A 340 3.23 -2.73 9.80
C VAL A 340 4.11 -2.85 8.57
N CYS A 341 5.42 -2.73 8.74
CA CYS A 341 6.37 -2.80 7.64
C CYS A 341 6.44 -4.22 7.05
N ASN A 342 6.47 -4.29 5.72
CA ASN A 342 6.73 -5.49 4.96
C ASN A 342 7.58 -5.17 3.71
N GLU A 343 7.90 -6.18 2.92
CA GLU A 343 8.72 -6.05 1.71
C GLU A 343 8.17 -5.06 0.66
N LYS A 344 6.87 -4.73 0.72
CA LYS A 344 6.17 -3.83 -0.20
C LYS A 344 5.95 -2.44 0.37
N THR A 345 6.26 -2.21 1.64
CA THR A 345 6.17 -0.89 2.26
C THR A 345 7.19 0.04 1.63
N THR A 346 6.76 1.24 1.26
CA THR A 346 7.58 2.27 0.63
C THR A 346 7.91 3.40 1.61
N GLU A 347 8.89 4.23 1.26
CA GLU A 347 9.19 5.45 2.02
C GLU A 347 8.03 6.47 1.99
N GLU A 348 7.16 6.40 0.97
CA GLU A 348 5.98 7.26 0.88
C GLU A 348 4.91 6.85 1.91
N ASP A 349 4.74 5.55 2.18
CA ASP A 349 3.83 5.07 3.22
C ASP A 349 4.22 5.61 4.60
N VAL A 350 5.53 5.64 4.89
CA VAL A 350 6.07 6.21 6.12
C VAL A 350 5.90 7.72 6.16
N ALA A 351 6.15 8.42 5.04
CA ALA A 351 5.90 9.86 4.95
C ALA A 351 4.43 10.18 5.24
N CYS A 352 3.49 9.42 4.66
CA CYS A 352 2.06 9.54 4.92
C CYS A 352 1.75 9.40 6.42
N LEU A 353 2.30 8.38 7.08
CA LEU A 353 2.12 8.15 8.52
C LEU A 353 2.60 9.34 9.36
N ILE A 354 3.79 9.86 9.08
CA ILE A 354 4.36 11.03 9.78
C ILE A 354 3.50 12.27 9.56
N PHE A 355 3.06 12.53 8.32
CA PHE A 355 2.19 13.66 8.03
C PHE A 355 0.84 13.54 8.75
N ARG A 356 0.27 12.34 8.89
CA ARG A 356 -0.95 12.13 9.68
C ARG A 356 -0.71 12.49 11.15
N ALA A 357 0.40 12.07 11.74
CA ALA A 357 0.77 12.44 13.11
C ALA A 357 0.85 13.97 13.31
N ILE A 358 1.56 14.66 12.40
CA ILE A 358 1.76 16.11 12.47
C ILE A 358 0.44 16.88 12.26
N THR A 359 -0.36 16.48 11.27
CA THR A 359 -1.56 17.23 10.85
C THR A 359 -2.76 17.00 11.76
N ASN A 360 -2.97 15.78 12.26
CA ASN A 360 -4.10 15.51 13.16
C ASN A 360 -3.91 16.17 14.53
N TYR A 361 -2.68 16.38 15.00
CA TYR A 361 -2.41 17.24 16.17
C TYR A 361 -2.89 18.68 15.96
N ARG A 362 -2.64 19.26 14.78
CA ARG A 362 -3.11 20.63 14.47
C ARG A 362 -4.63 20.69 14.39
N LYS A 363 -5.26 19.63 13.88
CA LYS A 363 -6.72 19.54 13.82
C LYS A 363 -7.34 19.65 15.20
N THR A 364 -6.82 18.94 16.20
CA THR A 364 -7.30 18.99 17.60
C THR A 364 -7.14 20.37 18.25
N LEU A 365 -6.18 21.19 17.80
CA LEU A 365 -6.00 22.57 18.29
C LEU A 365 -7.03 23.55 17.69
N THR A 366 -7.40 23.35 16.42
CA THR A 366 -8.17 24.33 15.63
C THR A 366 -9.68 24.31 15.95
N THR A 367 -10.23 23.17 16.40
CA THR A 367 -11.65 23.01 16.75
C THR A 367 -12.09 23.87 17.96
N THR A 368 -11.14 24.53 18.65
CA THR A 368 -11.34 25.26 19.92
C THR A 368 -11.37 26.78 19.74
N THR A 369 -11.63 27.30 18.52
CA THR A 369 -11.73 28.74 18.29
C THR A 369 -13.17 29.23 18.47
N THR A 370 -13.57 29.55 19.71
CA THR A 370 -14.86 30.17 20.00
C THR A 370 -14.79 31.67 19.70
N THR A 371 -15.65 32.17 18.80
CA THR A 371 -15.74 33.61 18.51
C THR A 371 -16.68 34.28 19.51
N THR A 372 -16.15 34.94 20.54
CA THR A 372 -16.95 35.79 21.43
C THR A 372 -17.04 37.20 20.84
N THR A 373 -18.23 37.59 20.41
CA THR A 373 -18.52 38.97 19.98
C THR A 373 -18.90 39.79 21.20
N THR A 374 -17.95 40.52 21.78
CA THR A 374 -18.27 41.70 22.60
C THR A 374 -17.82 42.94 21.85
N THR A 375 -18.74 43.91 21.79
CA THR A 375 -18.60 45.16 21.06
C THR A 375 -17.22 45.80 21.28
N THR A 376 -16.54 46.06 20.16
CA THR A 376 -15.29 46.82 19.95
C THR A 376 -13.90 46.18 20.06
N THR A 377 -13.75 44.87 20.31
CA THR A 377 -12.42 44.22 20.11
C THR A 377 -12.53 42.73 19.84
N THR A 378 -12.05 42.28 18.67
CA THR A 378 -11.87 40.85 18.35
C THR A 378 -10.56 40.38 18.98
N THR A 379 -10.63 39.60 20.06
CA THR A 379 -9.45 38.96 20.66
C THR A 379 -9.57 37.45 20.48
N THR A 380 -8.69 36.88 19.64
CA THR A 380 -8.60 35.43 19.43
C THR A 380 -7.81 34.82 20.58
N ILE A 381 -8.50 34.14 21.50
CA ILE A 381 -7.86 33.37 22.58
C ILE A 381 -8.00 31.90 22.23
N SER A 382 -6.91 31.25 21.82
CA SER A 382 -6.84 29.79 21.71
C SER A 382 -6.76 29.21 23.13
N SER A 383 -7.89 28.79 23.71
CA SER A 383 -7.86 28.05 24.97
C SER A 383 -7.52 26.58 24.68
N ILE A 384 -6.54 26.03 25.40
CA ILE A 384 -6.18 24.62 25.34
C ILE A 384 -7.28 23.86 26.08
N GLN A 385 -8.04 23.00 25.39
CA GLN A 385 -8.78 21.96 26.10
C GLN A 385 -7.75 20.99 26.69
N HIS A 386 -7.62 21.01 28.01
CA HIS A 386 -6.70 20.15 28.76
C HIS A 386 -7.08 18.65 28.73
N ASP A 387 -8.15 18.26 28.01
CA ASP A 387 -8.77 16.93 28.09
C ASP A 387 -8.72 16.10 26.78
N THR A 388 -8.06 16.58 25.72
CA THR A 388 -7.93 15.83 24.45
C THR A 388 -6.59 15.11 24.37
N VAL A 389 -6.64 13.78 24.17
CA VAL A 389 -5.44 12.95 24.03
C VAL A 389 -4.92 13.03 22.60
N GLN A 390 -3.60 13.12 22.47
CA GLN A 390 -2.93 13.16 21.16
C GLN A 390 -2.99 11.78 20.49
N PRO A 391 -3.39 11.69 19.21
CA PRO A 391 -3.42 10.42 18.49
C PRO A 391 -2.01 9.87 18.31
N LEU A 392 -1.81 8.60 18.68
CA LEU A 392 -0.55 7.87 18.54
C LEU A 392 -0.43 7.28 17.13
N TYR A 393 0.77 7.37 16.55
CA TYR A 393 1.12 6.75 15.28
C TYR A 393 2.36 5.88 15.42
N CYS A 394 2.30 4.64 14.92
CA CYS A 394 3.36 3.65 15.07
C CYS A 394 3.84 3.11 13.73
N LEU A 395 5.15 3.17 13.49
CA LEU A 395 5.85 2.40 12.47
C LEU A 395 6.39 1.12 13.13
N VAL A 396 5.95 -0.05 12.68
CA VAL A 396 6.25 -1.34 13.35
C VAL A 396 7.07 -2.24 12.44
N PHE A 397 8.12 -2.86 12.98
CA PHE A 397 9.05 -3.77 12.30
C PHE A 397 9.84 -3.14 11.12
N PRO A 398 10.47 -1.97 11.26
CA PRO A 398 11.28 -1.38 10.18
C PRO A 398 12.36 -2.33 9.64
N GLU A 399 12.82 -3.30 10.42
CA GLU A 399 13.75 -4.36 10.01
C GLU A 399 13.21 -5.34 8.96
N LYS A 400 11.90 -5.34 8.67
CA LYS A 400 11.30 -6.11 7.56
C LYS A 400 11.45 -5.41 6.20
N LEU A 401 11.94 -4.17 6.18
CA LEU A 401 12.22 -3.42 4.95
C LEU A 401 13.54 -3.88 4.33
N THR A 402 13.66 -3.76 3.00
CA THR A 402 14.96 -3.91 2.33
C THR A 402 15.92 -2.83 2.80
N LEU A 403 17.24 -3.09 2.74
CA LEU A 403 18.26 -2.10 3.14
C LEU A 403 18.08 -0.77 2.39
N THR A 404 17.88 -0.83 1.07
CA THR A 404 17.65 0.37 0.23
C THR A 404 16.39 1.13 0.64
N THR A 405 15.30 0.44 0.96
CA THR A 405 14.08 1.09 1.44
C THR A 405 14.27 1.70 2.83
N LEU A 406 14.99 0.99 3.71
CA LEU A 406 15.26 1.46 5.07
C LEU A 406 16.09 2.75 5.06
N ASP A 407 17.08 2.85 4.19
CA ASP A 407 17.86 4.09 3.99
C ASP A 407 16.97 5.25 3.54
N LYS A 408 16.09 5.00 2.56
CA LYS A 408 15.11 6.01 2.10
C LYS A 408 14.16 6.42 3.23
N VAL A 409 13.70 5.48 4.04
CA VAL A 409 12.84 5.74 5.21
C VAL A 409 13.57 6.58 6.26
N TYR A 410 14.84 6.29 6.53
CA TYR A 410 15.66 7.10 7.42
C TYR A 410 15.75 8.54 6.92
N GLN A 411 16.03 8.74 5.63
CA GLN A 411 16.05 10.09 5.02
C GLN A 411 14.70 10.80 5.16
N VAL A 412 13.57 10.11 4.94
CA VAL A 412 12.23 10.68 5.14
C VAL A 412 12.00 11.13 6.58
N ILE A 413 12.37 10.30 7.57
CA ILE A 413 12.24 10.67 8.99
C ILE A 413 13.11 11.89 9.31
N TYR A 414 14.35 11.91 8.81
CA TYR A 414 15.24 13.04 8.99
C TYR A 414 14.65 14.33 8.38
N ASP A 415 14.21 14.25 7.12
CA ASP A 415 13.72 15.39 6.34
C ASP A 415 12.39 15.97 6.83
N LEU A 416 11.57 15.16 7.51
CA LEU A 416 10.27 15.57 8.00
C LEU A 416 10.27 15.94 9.49
N LEU A 417 11.15 15.35 10.30
CA LEU A 417 11.11 15.48 11.76
C LEU A 417 12.38 16.02 12.41
N LEU A 418 13.57 15.79 11.81
CA LEU A 418 14.85 15.99 12.53
C LEU A 418 15.76 17.07 11.94
N ASN A 419 15.59 17.50 10.70
CA ASN A 419 16.39 18.59 10.17
C ASN A 419 16.04 19.93 10.85
N ASP A 420 16.99 20.87 10.90
CA ASP A 420 16.86 22.12 11.67
C ASP A 420 15.65 22.95 11.26
N ILE A 421 15.36 23.02 9.96
CA ILE A 421 14.21 23.75 9.41
C ILE A 421 12.90 23.15 9.91
N ARG A 422 12.81 21.82 9.96
CA ARG A 422 11.62 21.11 10.45
C ARG A 422 11.47 21.18 11.96
N LEU A 423 12.56 21.05 12.70
CA LEU A 423 12.54 21.19 14.15
C LEU A 423 11.97 22.56 14.56
N GLU A 424 12.39 23.64 13.87
CA GLU A 424 11.84 24.97 14.12
C GLU A 424 10.35 25.08 13.71
N LYS A 425 9.97 24.50 12.55
CA LYS A 425 8.56 24.48 12.08
C LYS A 425 7.63 23.65 12.99
N LEU A 426 8.17 22.69 13.73
CA LEU A 426 7.43 21.74 14.57
C LEU A 426 7.63 21.99 16.07
N LYS A 427 8.30 23.06 16.51
CA LYS A 427 8.60 23.32 17.93
C LYS A 427 7.38 23.32 18.85
N ASP A 428 6.24 23.78 18.33
CA ASP A 428 4.96 23.84 19.05
C ASP A 428 4.02 22.68 18.67
N ASN A 429 4.50 21.69 17.90
CA ASN A 429 3.73 20.53 17.47
C ASN A 429 4.04 19.32 18.35
N LEU A 430 3.10 18.96 19.23
CA LEU A 430 3.23 17.81 20.13
C LEU A 430 2.69 16.53 19.49
N TYR A 431 3.15 16.20 18.27
CA TYR A 431 2.79 14.94 17.61
C TYR A 431 3.29 13.73 18.42
N MET A 432 2.57 12.61 18.32
CA MET A 432 2.95 11.34 18.96
C MET A 432 3.29 10.30 17.90
N PHE A 433 4.60 10.12 17.66
CA PHE A 433 5.12 9.18 16.67
C PHE A 433 6.12 8.22 17.31
N ALA A 434 5.91 6.92 17.09
CA ALA A 434 6.76 5.85 17.60
C ALA A 434 7.28 4.95 16.47
N VAL A 435 8.55 4.57 16.57
CA VAL A 435 9.19 3.54 15.76
C VAL A 435 9.42 2.33 16.66
N MET A 436 8.77 1.22 16.35
CA MET A 436 8.79 -0.01 17.15
C MET A 436 9.57 -1.09 16.39
N SER A 437 10.72 -1.50 16.92
CA SER A 437 11.66 -2.42 16.26
C SER A 437 12.01 -3.60 17.14
N SER A 438 12.15 -4.80 16.55
CA SER A 438 12.61 -5.98 17.28
C SER A 438 14.13 -6.09 17.34
N LYS A 439 14.81 -5.21 16.59
CA LYS A 439 16.24 -5.20 16.40
C LYS A 439 16.80 -3.82 16.66
N SER A 440 17.88 -3.75 17.44
CA SER A 440 18.60 -2.50 17.71
C SER A 440 19.70 -2.21 16.68
N ASP A 441 20.05 -3.17 15.83
CA ASP A 441 21.25 -3.16 14.99
C ASP A 441 21.03 -2.61 13.58
N ASN A 442 19.78 -2.31 13.18
CA ASN A 442 19.50 -1.66 11.91
C ASN A 442 19.82 -0.15 11.96
N ASP A 443 20.17 0.43 10.81
CA ASP A 443 20.71 1.79 10.75
C ASP A 443 19.68 2.85 11.13
N LEU A 444 18.39 2.62 10.88
CA LEU A 444 17.33 3.48 11.40
C LEU A 444 17.31 3.53 12.93
N CYS A 445 17.41 2.37 13.59
CA CYS A 445 17.40 2.30 15.06
C CYS A 445 18.67 2.91 15.67
N LYS A 446 19.84 2.70 15.06
CA LYS A 446 21.09 3.36 15.51
C LYS A 446 20.96 4.87 15.46
N SER A 447 20.44 5.41 14.36
CA SER A 447 20.25 6.86 14.19
C SER A 447 19.20 7.44 15.14
N LEU A 448 18.20 6.65 15.52
CA LEU A 448 17.16 7.05 16.48
C LEU A 448 17.48 6.69 17.94
N SER A 449 18.67 6.19 18.25
CA SER A 449 19.04 5.73 19.60
C SER A 449 18.90 6.79 20.69
N GLN A 450 19.17 8.06 20.37
CA GLN A 450 18.95 9.19 21.29
C GLN A 450 17.48 9.43 21.66
N PHE A 451 16.55 8.87 20.88
CA PHE A 451 15.11 8.93 21.09
C PHE A 451 14.55 7.64 21.69
N GLN A 452 15.43 6.73 22.15
CA GLN A 452 15.00 5.47 22.74
C GLN A 452 14.24 5.71 24.05
N VAL A 453 13.10 5.05 24.18
CA VAL A 453 12.24 5.10 25.36
C VAL A 453 11.98 3.71 25.92
N THR A 454 11.85 3.63 27.24
CA THR A 454 11.46 2.41 27.94
C THR A 454 9.99 2.53 28.33
N LEU A 455 9.16 1.62 27.84
CA LEU A 455 7.74 1.58 28.17
C LEU A 455 7.54 1.15 29.63
N GLN A 456 6.61 1.81 30.32
CA GLN A 456 6.22 1.38 31.67
C GLN A 456 5.39 0.08 31.59
N SER A 457 5.70 -0.89 32.44
CA SER A 457 5.04 -2.20 32.46
C SER A 457 3.59 -2.09 32.95
N SER A 458 2.64 -1.86 32.04
CA SER A 458 1.22 -2.02 32.34
C SER A 458 0.83 -3.51 32.31
N SER A 459 -0.04 -3.94 33.23
CA SER A 459 -0.55 -5.32 33.22
C SER A 459 -1.46 -5.50 32.00
N SER A 460 -0.91 -6.10 30.95
CA SER A 460 -1.47 -6.07 29.60
C SER A 460 -2.66 -7.00 29.36
N LYS A 461 -2.95 -7.94 30.27
CA LYS A 461 -4.03 -8.94 30.09
C LYS A 461 -5.46 -8.40 30.16
N GLY A 462 -5.75 -7.46 31.07
CA GLY A 462 -7.09 -6.88 31.22
C GLY A 462 -7.39 -5.79 30.18
N VAL A 463 -6.33 -5.25 29.58
CA VAL A 463 -6.32 -4.12 28.67
C VAL A 463 -6.96 -4.59 27.35
N CYS A 464 -6.32 -5.45 26.56
CA CYS A 464 -6.84 -5.77 25.21
C CYS A 464 -8.27 -6.36 25.15
N GLN A 465 -8.80 -6.94 26.24
CA GLN A 465 -10.20 -7.36 26.32
C GLN A 465 -11.19 -6.19 26.15
N GLN A 466 -10.89 -5.02 26.71
CA GLN A 466 -11.74 -3.84 26.61
C GLN A 466 -11.77 -3.34 25.16
N MET A 467 -10.61 -3.23 24.51
CA MET A 467 -10.52 -2.88 23.09
C MET A 467 -11.31 -3.86 22.21
N LEU A 468 -11.20 -5.17 22.46
CA LEU A 468 -11.92 -6.17 21.66
C LEU A 468 -13.44 -6.13 21.86
N SER A 469 -13.91 -5.82 23.06
CA SER A 469 -15.34 -5.58 23.30
C SER A 469 -15.87 -4.35 22.54
N GLN A 470 -15.00 -3.38 22.24
CA GLN A 470 -15.34 -2.23 21.41
C GLN A 470 -15.37 -2.59 19.92
N LEU A 471 -14.48 -3.48 19.47
CA LEU A 471 -14.37 -3.90 18.07
C LEU A 471 -15.39 -4.97 17.65
N TYR A 472 -15.72 -5.91 18.53
CA TYR A 472 -16.46 -7.14 18.19
C TYR A 472 -17.59 -7.45 19.18
N CYS A 473 -18.58 -8.20 18.72
CA CYS A 473 -19.59 -8.82 19.58
C CYS A 473 -19.00 -10.00 20.38
N GLN A 474 -19.31 -10.09 21.68
CA GLN A 474 -18.81 -11.15 22.57
C GLN A 474 -19.47 -12.52 22.34
N SER A 475 -20.72 -12.54 21.88
CA SER A 475 -21.43 -13.77 21.54
C SER A 475 -22.52 -13.48 20.52
N TRP A 476 -22.72 -14.42 19.60
CA TRP A 476 -23.86 -14.39 18.69
C TRP A 476 -25.17 -14.85 19.37
N THR A 477 -25.12 -15.50 20.54
CA THR A 477 -26.28 -16.10 21.25
C THR A 477 -26.91 -15.21 22.34
N ASN A 478 -26.24 -14.15 22.80
CA ASN A 478 -26.62 -13.45 24.05
C ASN A 478 -27.33 -12.09 23.86
N SER A 479 -28.10 -11.89 22.80
CA SER A 479 -29.05 -10.75 22.76
C SER A 479 -30.46 -11.25 23.07
N PRO A 480 -31.04 -10.92 24.25
CA PRO A 480 -32.39 -11.33 24.63
C PRO A 480 -33.49 -10.62 23.83
N ASP A 481 -33.19 -9.49 23.15
CA ASP A 481 -34.15 -8.73 22.36
C ASP A 481 -34.08 -9.13 20.88
N SER A 482 -34.54 -10.35 20.64
CA SER A 482 -34.59 -11.04 19.35
C SER A 482 -35.49 -10.40 18.27
N HIS A 483 -35.87 -9.12 18.40
CA HIS A 483 -36.74 -8.42 17.45
C HIS A 483 -36.07 -7.29 16.66
N GLN A 484 -34.85 -6.84 16.98
CA GLN A 484 -34.08 -5.87 16.17
C GLN A 484 -32.56 -6.11 16.26
N ILE A 485 -32.04 -7.20 15.68
CA ILE A 485 -30.57 -7.38 15.57
C ILE A 485 -30.10 -6.74 14.25
N VAL A 486 -29.96 -5.42 14.26
CA VAL A 486 -28.94 -4.78 13.44
C VAL A 486 -27.61 -5.20 14.05
N LEU A 487 -26.80 -5.99 13.35
CA LEU A 487 -25.43 -6.24 13.79
C LEU A 487 -24.71 -4.88 13.83
N THR A 488 -24.50 -4.37 15.04
CA THR A 488 -23.82 -3.08 15.26
C THR A 488 -22.30 -3.24 15.18
N LYS A 489 -21.79 -4.48 15.32
CA LYS A 489 -20.37 -4.82 15.26
C LYS A 489 -20.15 -6.17 14.57
N PRO A 490 -18.97 -6.36 13.95
CA PRO A 490 -18.57 -7.65 13.42
C PRO A 490 -18.39 -8.70 14.53
N TRP A 491 -18.23 -9.96 14.13
CA TRP A 491 -18.00 -11.08 15.04
C TRP A 491 -16.81 -11.95 14.60
N VAL A 492 -16.10 -12.55 15.56
CA VAL A 492 -14.93 -13.41 15.32
C VAL A 492 -15.03 -14.65 16.22
N GLN A 493 -14.70 -15.81 15.67
CA GLN A 493 -14.64 -17.08 16.37
C GLN A 493 -13.44 -17.89 15.90
N LEU A 494 -12.64 -18.39 16.85
CA LEU A 494 -11.50 -19.25 16.56
C LEU A 494 -11.88 -20.73 16.74
N TYR A 495 -11.49 -21.58 15.80
CA TYR A 495 -11.64 -23.03 15.89
C TYR A 495 -10.26 -23.67 15.99
N MET A 496 -10.07 -24.43 17.05
CA MET A 496 -8.78 -25.01 17.42
C MET A 496 -8.95 -26.48 17.71
N SER A 497 -7.86 -27.23 17.67
CA SER A 497 -7.86 -28.65 18.01
C SER A 497 -6.46 -29.12 18.28
N ASP A 498 -6.32 -30.13 19.14
CA ASP A 498 -4.99 -30.67 19.48
C ASP A 498 -4.46 -31.64 18.40
N ARG A 499 -5.34 -32.14 17.52
CA ARG A 499 -5.00 -33.10 16.46
C ARG A 499 -5.49 -32.63 15.10
N VAL A 500 -4.83 -33.08 14.04
CA VAL A 500 -5.29 -32.88 12.66
C VAL A 500 -6.51 -33.77 12.42
N ALA A 501 -7.37 -33.37 11.47
CA ALA A 501 -8.52 -34.15 10.99
C ALA A 501 -9.61 -34.48 12.05
N VAL A 502 -9.73 -33.70 13.11
CA VAL A 502 -10.84 -33.82 14.10
C VAL A 502 -12.16 -33.17 13.64
N GLY A 503 -12.17 -32.62 12.41
CA GLY A 503 -13.38 -32.10 11.80
C GLY A 503 -13.72 -30.64 12.07
N LYS A 504 -12.73 -29.77 12.30
CA LYS A 504 -12.92 -28.32 12.47
C LYS A 504 -13.82 -27.72 11.37
N SER A 505 -13.53 -27.99 10.10
CA SER A 505 -14.33 -27.50 8.99
C SER A 505 -15.78 -28.02 9.02
N ALA A 506 -16.04 -29.26 9.46
CA ALA A 506 -17.41 -29.75 9.60
C ALA A 506 -18.17 -29.07 10.74
N MET A 507 -17.47 -28.74 11.84
CA MET A 507 -18.04 -27.95 12.94
C MET A 507 -18.41 -26.54 12.46
N ILE A 508 -17.54 -25.90 11.69
CA ILE A 508 -17.80 -24.61 11.04
C ILE A 508 -19.03 -24.70 10.13
N GLN A 509 -19.14 -25.74 9.29
CA GLN A 509 -20.31 -25.96 8.44
C GLN A 509 -21.61 -26.16 9.24
N LYS A 510 -21.56 -26.89 10.37
CA LYS A 510 -22.70 -27.05 11.28
C LYS A 510 -23.13 -25.72 11.89
N GLU A 511 -22.17 -24.87 12.27
CA GLU A 511 -22.46 -23.53 12.78
C GLU A 511 -23.00 -22.60 11.69
N MET A 512 -22.45 -22.66 10.48
CA MET A 512 -22.98 -21.95 9.31
C MET A 512 -24.44 -22.31 9.04
N ALA A 513 -24.79 -23.60 9.13
CA ALA A 513 -26.17 -24.06 8.99
C ALA A 513 -27.10 -23.46 10.07
N LYS A 514 -26.62 -23.33 11.31
CA LYS A 514 -27.37 -22.66 12.39
C LYS A 514 -27.56 -21.17 12.08
N ILE A 515 -26.50 -20.47 11.69
CA ILE A 515 -26.54 -19.05 11.32
C ILE A 515 -27.57 -18.83 10.20
N ARG A 516 -27.53 -19.64 9.15
CA ARG A 516 -28.52 -19.61 8.05
C ARG A 516 -29.95 -19.85 8.54
N ALA A 517 -30.16 -20.80 9.46
CA ALA A 517 -31.48 -21.09 9.99
C ALA A 517 -32.07 -19.92 10.78
N ILE A 518 -31.24 -19.23 11.57
CA ILE A 518 -31.66 -18.09 12.40
C ILE A 518 -32.00 -16.86 11.55
N HIS A 519 -31.22 -16.64 10.48
CA HIS A 519 -31.38 -15.47 9.62
C HIS A 519 -32.29 -15.72 8.40
N ARG A 520 -32.85 -16.93 8.24
CA ARG A 520 -33.61 -17.37 7.06
C ARG A 520 -34.63 -16.35 6.56
N ASP A 521 -35.36 -15.71 7.48
CA ASP A 521 -36.46 -14.80 7.16
C ASP A 521 -36.08 -13.31 7.33
N ARG A 522 -34.81 -13.00 7.62
CA ARG A 522 -34.36 -11.65 7.97
C ARG A 522 -33.25 -11.12 7.06
N LYS A 523 -32.24 -11.96 6.77
CA LYS A 523 -31.03 -11.54 6.05
C LYS A 523 -30.55 -12.65 5.14
N ILE A 524 -30.00 -12.27 3.99
CA ILE A 524 -29.25 -13.20 3.16
C ILE A 524 -27.92 -13.50 3.87
N VAL A 525 -27.55 -14.78 4.00
CA VAL A 525 -26.26 -15.18 4.57
C VAL A 525 -25.37 -15.67 3.44
N LYS A 526 -24.26 -14.97 3.18
CA LYS A 526 -23.23 -15.38 2.21
C LYS A 526 -22.03 -15.93 2.95
N GLU A 527 -21.57 -17.10 2.52
CA GLU A 527 -20.36 -17.74 3.02
C GLU A 527 -19.21 -17.50 2.03
N VAL A 528 -18.06 -17.10 2.54
CA VAL A 528 -16.83 -16.88 1.76
C VAL A 528 -15.71 -17.68 2.39
N CYS A 529 -15.17 -18.66 1.67
CA CYS A 529 -13.99 -19.41 2.12
C CYS A 529 -12.72 -18.75 1.57
N VAL A 530 -11.78 -18.42 2.45
CA VAL A 530 -10.45 -17.91 2.10
C VAL A 530 -9.42 -18.89 2.65
N ALA A 531 -8.69 -19.56 1.77
CA ALA A 531 -7.70 -20.56 2.14
C ALA A 531 -6.28 -19.98 2.11
N PHE A 532 -5.51 -20.24 3.17
CA PHE A 532 -4.09 -19.91 3.28
C PHE A 532 -3.29 -21.21 3.27
N ASN A 533 -2.93 -21.66 2.08
CA ASN A 533 -2.30 -22.96 1.79
C ASN A 533 -0.85 -22.85 1.30
N ASN A 534 -0.27 -21.66 1.34
CA ASN A 534 1.11 -21.37 0.93
C ASN A 534 1.88 -20.73 2.09
N LYS A 535 3.22 -20.75 1.98
CA LYS A 535 4.11 -20.07 2.94
C LYS A 535 3.92 -18.55 2.90
N ASP A 536 3.86 -18.00 1.69
CA ASP A 536 3.64 -16.58 1.43
C ASP A 536 2.18 -16.32 1.07
N ILE A 537 1.68 -15.13 1.41
CA ILE A 537 0.29 -14.73 1.11
C ILE A 537 0.20 -14.27 -0.35
N ASP A 538 -0.59 -14.98 -1.17
CA ASP A 538 -1.01 -14.48 -2.49
C ASP A 538 -2.07 -13.38 -2.31
N TRP A 539 -1.60 -12.13 -2.22
CA TRP A 539 -2.45 -10.96 -2.03
C TRP A 539 -3.51 -10.79 -3.14
N GLY A 540 -3.20 -11.18 -4.38
CA GLY A 540 -4.14 -11.06 -5.51
C GLY A 540 -5.30 -12.05 -5.38
N GLN A 541 -4.98 -13.32 -5.14
CA GLN A 541 -5.99 -14.36 -4.91
C GLN A 541 -6.78 -14.11 -3.62
N MET A 542 -6.12 -13.65 -2.56
CA MET A 542 -6.75 -13.34 -1.29
C MET A 542 -7.77 -12.20 -1.42
N MET A 543 -7.39 -11.07 -2.04
CA MET A 543 -8.32 -9.95 -2.23
C MET A 543 -9.49 -10.32 -3.15
N LYS A 544 -9.24 -11.11 -4.20
CA LYS A 544 -10.30 -11.67 -5.03
C LYS A 544 -11.27 -12.54 -4.22
N SER A 545 -10.75 -13.34 -3.30
CA SER A 545 -11.55 -14.21 -2.44
C SER A 545 -12.37 -13.41 -1.43
N LEU A 546 -11.77 -12.41 -0.77
CA LEU A 546 -12.48 -11.50 0.14
C LEU A 546 -13.67 -10.80 -0.54
N TRP A 547 -13.46 -10.33 -1.78
CA TRP A 547 -14.50 -9.66 -2.55
C TRP A 547 -15.41 -10.59 -3.37
N SER A 548 -15.29 -11.91 -3.24
CA SER A 548 -16.06 -12.88 -4.05
C SER A 548 -17.57 -12.78 -3.87
N HIS A 549 -18.03 -12.38 -2.67
CA HIS A 549 -19.44 -12.18 -2.36
C HIS A 549 -20.06 -10.95 -3.06
N HIS A 550 -19.23 -10.00 -3.50
CA HIS A 550 -19.64 -8.72 -4.04
C HIS A 550 -20.04 -8.85 -5.52
N PRO A 551 -21.16 -8.29 -6.00
CA PRO A 551 -21.63 -8.51 -7.38
C PRO A 551 -20.67 -8.00 -8.46
N CYS A 552 -19.88 -6.97 -8.16
CA CYS A 552 -18.78 -6.51 -9.02
C CYS A 552 -17.51 -7.40 -8.96
N SER A 553 -17.61 -8.68 -8.55
CA SER A 553 -16.52 -9.66 -8.67
C SER A 553 -16.36 -10.16 -10.11
N ASP A 554 -17.45 -10.19 -10.89
CA ASP A 554 -17.46 -10.59 -12.30
C ASP A 554 -18.13 -9.50 -13.17
N ALA A 555 -17.33 -8.63 -13.79
CA ALA A 555 -17.80 -7.49 -14.59
C ALA A 555 -18.64 -7.88 -15.83
N ALA A 556 -18.73 -9.17 -16.18
CA ALA A 556 -19.32 -9.64 -17.42
C ALA A 556 -20.86 -9.76 -17.42
N ASN A 557 -21.54 -9.80 -16.27
CA ASN A 557 -22.98 -10.13 -16.22
C ASN A 557 -23.79 -9.25 -15.24
N LEU A 558 -23.58 -7.94 -15.24
CA LEU A 558 -24.36 -7.01 -14.41
C LEU A 558 -25.57 -6.42 -15.16
N GLN A 559 -26.53 -7.28 -15.52
CA GLN A 559 -27.92 -6.89 -15.78
C GLN A 559 -28.78 -7.35 -14.59
N MET A 560 -28.70 -6.64 -13.46
CA MET A 560 -29.60 -6.86 -12.33
C MET A 560 -30.44 -5.61 -12.06
N GLU A 561 -31.74 -5.81 -11.82
CA GLU A 561 -32.68 -4.75 -11.44
C GLU A 561 -32.30 -4.10 -10.09
N HIS A 562 -32.45 -2.78 -10.01
CA HIS A 562 -32.17 -1.96 -8.81
C HIS A 562 -32.79 -2.51 -7.51
N ALA A 563 -33.99 -3.08 -7.57
CA ALA A 563 -34.69 -3.64 -6.40
C ALA A 563 -34.00 -4.88 -5.80
N LYS A 564 -33.24 -5.64 -6.60
CA LYS A 564 -32.42 -6.77 -6.10
C LYS A 564 -31.11 -6.30 -5.45
N LEU A 565 -30.65 -5.08 -5.75
CA LEU A 565 -29.43 -4.50 -5.17
C LEU A 565 -29.66 -3.97 -3.75
N GLU A 566 -30.78 -3.27 -3.50
CA GLU A 566 -31.11 -2.79 -2.15
C GLU A 566 -31.24 -3.93 -1.14
N HIS A 567 -31.80 -5.07 -1.56
CA HIS A 567 -31.88 -6.27 -0.73
C HIS A 567 -30.52 -6.94 -0.46
N GLN A 568 -29.47 -6.68 -1.24
CA GLN A 568 -28.13 -7.21 -0.97
C GLN A 568 -27.37 -6.42 0.11
N LEU A 569 -27.77 -5.20 0.44
CA LEU A 569 -27.14 -4.41 1.51
C LEU A 569 -27.50 -4.93 2.92
N ASP A 570 -28.54 -5.75 3.05
CA ASP A 570 -28.88 -6.47 4.30
C ASP A 570 -28.35 -7.92 4.32
N THR A 571 -27.17 -8.13 3.73
CA THR A 571 -26.49 -9.43 3.71
C THR A 571 -25.54 -9.56 4.89
N LEU A 572 -25.62 -10.67 5.63
CA LEU A 572 -24.59 -11.12 6.56
C LEU A 572 -23.52 -11.88 5.78
N ILE A 573 -22.27 -11.44 5.87
CA ILE A 573 -21.14 -12.08 5.18
C ILE A 573 -20.31 -12.84 6.23
N VAL A 574 -20.19 -14.15 6.06
CA VAL A 574 -19.42 -15.01 6.96
C VAL A 574 -18.19 -15.53 6.23
N TYR A 575 -17.02 -15.07 6.67
CA TYR A 575 -15.73 -15.51 6.18
C TYR A 575 -15.25 -16.73 6.95
N HIS A 576 -15.02 -17.84 6.26
CA HIS A 576 -14.24 -18.97 6.78
C HIS A 576 -12.79 -18.77 6.36
N LEU A 577 -11.93 -18.37 7.31
CA LEU A 577 -10.49 -18.25 7.10
C LEU A 577 -9.85 -19.60 7.43
N ASN A 578 -9.46 -20.35 6.40
CA ASN A 578 -8.85 -21.67 6.54
C ASN A 578 -7.32 -21.55 6.52
N ILE A 579 -6.71 -21.59 7.70
CA ILE A 579 -5.27 -21.42 7.86
C ILE A 579 -4.59 -22.80 7.95
N SER A 580 -3.77 -23.11 6.95
CA SER A 580 -3.05 -24.38 6.88
C SER A 580 -1.80 -24.40 7.75
N SER A 581 -1.17 -25.58 7.86
CA SER A 581 0.04 -25.78 8.64
C SER A 581 1.32 -25.22 8.00
N CYS A 582 1.30 -24.85 6.71
CA CYS A 582 2.48 -24.36 6.00
C CYS A 582 2.63 -22.84 5.95
N VAL A 583 1.74 -22.10 6.62
CA VAL A 583 1.80 -20.63 6.66
C VAL A 583 3.04 -20.13 7.39
N SER A 584 3.59 -19.01 6.93
CA SER A 584 4.70 -18.31 7.59
C SER A 584 4.22 -17.32 8.66
N GLU A 585 5.16 -16.67 9.35
CA GLU A 585 4.88 -15.59 10.31
C GLU A 585 4.12 -14.39 9.71
N GLN A 586 4.14 -14.21 8.38
CA GLN A 586 3.39 -13.16 7.68
C GLN A 586 1.88 -13.22 7.96
N ILE A 587 1.35 -14.40 8.29
CA ILE A 587 -0.08 -14.55 8.64
C ILE A 587 -0.46 -13.74 9.89
N ASN A 588 0.48 -13.50 10.81
CA ASN A 588 0.22 -12.71 12.00
C ASN A 588 0.03 -11.24 11.67
N ASP A 589 0.87 -10.69 10.78
CA ASP A 589 0.74 -9.32 10.31
C ASP A 589 -0.61 -9.14 9.60
N PHE A 590 -0.97 -10.06 8.70
CA PHE A 590 -2.26 -10.05 8.02
C PHE A 590 -3.44 -10.10 8.99
N LEU A 591 -3.44 -11.03 9.95
CA LEU A 591 -4.54 -11.16 10.89
C LEU A 591 -4.59 -9.96 11.86
N PHE A 592 -3.45 -9.34 12.16
CA PHE A 592 -3.40 -8.11 12.94
C PHE A 592 -4.07 -6.95 12.20
N GLU A 593 -3.70 -6.74 10.94
CA GLU A 593 -4.33 -5.73 10.07
C GLU A 593 -5.83 -5.98 9.88
N LEU A 594 -6.22 -7.24 9.63
CA LEU A 594 -7.62 -7.61 9.43
C LEU A 594 -8.45 -7.41 10.70
N LEU A 595 -7.98 -7.91 11.84
CA LEU A 595 -8.83 -8.04 13.03
C LEU A 595 -8.69 -6.86 13.99
N PHE A 596 -7.53 -6.24 14.10
CA PHE A 596 -7.34 -5.11 15.01
C PHE A 596 -7.44 -3.78 14.27
N LEU A 597 -6.75 -3.65 13.14
CA LEU A 597 -6.81 -2.43 12.34
C LEU A 597 -8.08 -2.33 11.47
N GLN A 598 -8.80 -3.45 11.31
CA GLN A 598 -10.04 -3.58 10.53
C GLN A 598 -9.89 -3.15 9.06
N HIS A 599 -8.67 -3.20 8.52
CA HIS A 599 -8.38 -2.74 7.18
C HIS A 599 -7.20 -3.50 6.58
N ILE A 600 -7.35 -3.92 5.33
CA ILE A 600 -6.32 -4.58 4.54
C ILE A 600 -6.05 -3.74 3.28
N ASN A 601 -4.77 -3.51 3.02
CA ASN A 601 -4.29 -2.91 1.79
C ASN A 601 -3.55 -3.95 0.96
N SER A 602 -4.04 -4.20 -0.25
CA SER A 602 -3.21 -4.86 -1.24
C SER A 602 -2.17 -3.82 -1.68
N ASN A 603 -0.92 -3.96 -1.25
CA ASN A 603 0.22 -3.19 -1.79
C ASN A 603 0.54 -3.61 -3.25
N SER A 604 -0.45 -4.12 -3.97
CA SER A 604 -0.36 -4.57 -5.36
C SER A 604 -0.88 -3.48 -6.29
N GLN A 605 -0.51 -3.59 -7.56
CA GLN A 605 -0.75 -2.65 -8.67
C GLN A 605 -2.23 -2.37 -8.95
N MET A 606 -3.13 -3.13 -8.33
CA MET A 606 -4.58 -2.99 -8.43
C MET A 606 -5.17 -2.14 -7.30
N CYS A 607 -4.35 -1.63 -6.36
CA CYS A 607 -4.70 -1.04 -5.05
C CYS A 607 -6.11 -1.42 -4.62
N GLN A 608 -6.29 -2.68 -4.24
CA GLN A 608 -7.54 -3.12 -3.65
C GLN A 608 -7.44 -2.91 -2.13
N CYS A 609 -8.49 -2.35 -1.56
CA CYS A 609 -8.65 -2.23 -0.13
C CYS A 609 -9.80 -3.12 0.34
N PHE A 610 -9.73 -3.59 1.58
CA PHE A 610 -10.81 -4.29 2.24
C PHE A 610 -10.97 -3.74 3.64
N HIS A 611 -12.21 -3.49 4.05
CA HIS A 611 -12.53 -2.98 5.38
C HIS A 611 -13.54 -3.90 6.06
N VAL A 612 -13.34 -4.13 7.35
CA VAL A 612 -14.25 -4.95 8.15
C VAL A 612 -15.48 -4.13 8.53
N ASN A 613 -16.65 -4.53 8.01
CA ASN A 613 -17.92 -3.86 8.30
C ASN A 613 -18.73 -4.61 9.38
N SER A 614 -19.71 -3.94 9.98
CA SER A 614 -20.52 -4.51 11.07
C SER A 614 -21.34 -5.74 10.68
N ASN A 615 -21.65 -5.92 9.40
CA ASN A 615 -22.37 -7.07 8.85
C ASN A 615 -21.45 -8.27 8.52
N MET A 616 -20.21 -8.28 9.01
CA MET A 616 -19.23 -9.34 8.73
C MET A 616 -18.96 -10.23 9.94
N ALA A 617 -18.70 -11.50 9.68
CA ALA A 617 -18.28 -12.49 10.66
C ALA A 617 -17.05 -13.25 10.16
N PHE A 618 -16.13 -13.59 11.07
CA PHE A 618 -14.90 -14.34 10.76
C PHE A 618 -14.83 -15.62 11.59
N LEU A 619 -14.92 -16.75 10.91
CA LEU A 619 -14.72 -18.10 11.44
C LEU A 619 -13.30 -18.53 11.07
N ILE A 620 -12.38 -18.48 12.03
CA ILE A 620 -10.95 -18.69 11.78
C ILE A 620 -10.58 -20.10 12.21
N GLU A 621 -10.25 -20.93 11.23
CA GLU A 621 -9.76 -22.28 11.44
C GLU A 621 -8.23 -22.25 11.58
N LEU A 622 -7.73 -22.51 12.80
CA LEU A 622 -6.30 -22.54 13.08
C LEU A 622 -5.70 -23.95 12.89
N PRO A 623 -4.45 -24.05 12.40
CA PRO A 623 -3.81 -25.35 12.23
C PRO A 623 -3.48 -25.99 13.59
N SER A 624 -3.63 -27.31 13.68
CA SER A 624 -3.31 -28.07 14.91
C SER A 624 -1.80 -28.28 15.08
N THR A 625 -1.07 -28.29 13.98
CA THR A 625 0.39 -28.48 13.88
C THR A 625 0.94 -27.58 12.78
N LEU A 626 2.23 -27.24 12.82
CA LEU A 626 2.92 -26.54 11.74
C LEU A 626 3.76 -27.54 10.92
N SER A 627 3.91 -27.30 9.62
CA SER A 627 4.59 -28.21 8.69
C SER A 627 6.11 -28.12 8.75
N ASP A 628 6.69 -27.10 9.38
CA ASP A 628 8.14 -26.88 9.38
C ASP A 628 8.84 -27.80 10.43
N PRO A 629 9.65 -28.78 9.99
CA PRO A 629 10.36 -29.69 10.89
C PRO A 629 11.53 -29.04 11.65
N THR A 630 11.94 -27.82 11.28
CA THR A 630 12.99 -27.05 11.97
C THR A 630 12.46 -26.03 12.99
N ALA A 631 11.13 -25.81 13.02
CA ALA A 631 10.53 -24.77 13.83
C ALA A 631 10.37 -25.17 15.32
N ILE A 632 11.02 -24.40 16.20
CA ILE A 632 10.79 -24.38 17.66
C ILE A 632 9.41 -23.74 18.01
N LEU A 633 8.70 -23.20 17.01
CA LEU A 633 7.40 -22.56 17.15
C LEU A 633 6.25 -23.56 17.12
N THR A 634 5.45 -23.54 18.17
CA THR A 634 4.12 -24.19 18.19
C THR A 634 3.08 -23.23 17.59
N PRO A 635 1.90 -23.70 17.15
CA PRO A 635 0.81 -22.80 16.74
C PRO A 635 0.49 -21.73 17.78
N LYS A 636 0.56 -22.07 19.08
CA LYS A 636 0.37 -21.10 20.17
C LYS A 636 1.42 -19.99 20.19
N LYS A 637 2.68 -20.31 19.86
CA LYS A 637 3.76 -19.33 19.76
C LYS A 637 3.64 -18.49 18.49
N LEU A 638 3.28 -19.11 17.36
CA LEU A 638 3.11 -18.40 16.10
C LEU A 638 1.97 -17.38 16.22
N PHE A 639 0.80 -17.83 16.66
CA PHE A 639 -0.41 -17.02 16.79
C PHE A 639 -0.54 -16.38 18.18
N TYR A 640 0.57 -15.97 18.79
CA TYR A 640 0.61 -15.55 20.19
C TYR A 640 -0.46 -14.50 20.53
N LEU A 641 -0.70 -13.52 19.65
CA LEU A 641 -1.76 -12.50 19.79
C LEU A 641 -3.15 -13.11 20.12
N PHE A 642 -3.51 -14.21 19.46
CA PHE A 642 -4.78 -14.91 19.65
C PHE A 642 -4.83 -15.73 20.94
N PHE A 643 -3.69 -16.30 21.34
CA PHE A 643 -3.59 -17.25 22.45
C PHE A 643 -3.21 -16.63 23.80
N SER A 644 -2.61 -15.43 23.83
CA SER A 644 -2.17 -14.77 25.06
C SER A 644 -3.25 -13.84 25.62
N THR A 645 -3.63 -12.81 24.86
CA THR A 645 -4.30 -11.63 25.44
C THR A 645 -5.58 -11.25 24.75
N ALA A 646 -5.73 -11.50 23.44
CA ALA A 646 -6.95 -11.13 22.72
C ALA A 646 -8.18 -11.92 23.20
N GLN A 647 -8.01 -13.16 23.68
CA GLN A 647 -9.11 -13.99 24.20
C GLN A 647 -10.38 -13.94 23.33
N PHE A 648 -10.22 -13.97 22.00
CA PHE A 648 -11.35 -14.11 21.10
C PHE A 648 -12.14 -15.37 21.49
N PRO A 649 -13.47 -15.39 21.26
CA PRO A 649 -14.26 -16.60 21.45
C PRO A 649 -13.59 -17.81 20.77
N THR A 650 -13.36 -18.88 21.53
CA THR A 650 -12.68 -20.09 21.03
C THR A 650 -13.57 -21.31 21.15
N THR A 651 -13.57 -22.13 20.11
CA THR A 651 -14.21 -23.44 20.07
C THR A 651 -13.11 -24.47 19.91
N HIS A 652 -12.84 -25.23 20.98
CA HIS A 652 -11.93 -26.36 20.93
C HIS A 652 -12.69 -27.57 20.38
N VAL A 653 -12.27 -28.07 19.21
CA VAL A 653 -12.91 -29.17 18.49
C VAL A 653 -12.23 -30.47 18.91
N THR A 654 -13.03 -31.39 19.44
CA THR A 654 -12.63 -32.73 19.86
C THR A 654 -13.50 -33.77 19.16
N VAL A 655 -13.03 -35.01 19.15
CA VAL A 655 -13.82 -36.15 18.63
C VAL A 655 -15.13 -36.32 19.42
N GLN A 656 -15.18 -35.87 20.67
CA GLN A 656 -16.36 -35.99 21.54
C GLN A 656 -17.43 -34.95 21.24
N ASN A 657 -17.04 -33.69 21.04
CA ASN A 657 -17.99 -32.60 20.77
C ASN A 657 -18.35 -32.46 19.28
N ASN A 658 -17.57 -33.10 18.41
CA ASN A 658 -17.82 -33.21 16.99
C ASN A 658 -17.63 -34.68 16.56
N PRO A 659 -18.59 -35.57 16.84
CA PRO A 659 -18.53 -36.96 16.43
C PRO A 659 -18.57 -37.02 14.91
N PHE A 660 -17.38 -37.10 14.31
CA PHE A 660 -17.22 -37.23 12.88
C PHE A 660 -17.76 -38.61 12.49
N HIS A 661 -18.95 -38.67 11.90
CA HIS A 661 -19.41 -39.86 11.21
C HIS A 661 -18.62 -39.95 9.90
N MET A 662 -17.50 -40.68 9.90
CA MET A 662 -17.05 -41.32 8.67
C MET A 662 -18.15 -42.31 8.28
N LEU A 663 -19.14 -41.87 7.51
CA LEU A 663 -20.00 -42.77 6.76
C LEU A 663 -19.10 -43.46 5.72
N SER A 664 -18.59 -44.60 6.13
CA SER A 664 -17.98 -45.64 5.33
C SER A 664 -18.90 -46.02 4.17
N ASN A 665 -18.74 -45.39 3.01
CA ASN A 665 -19.24 -45.95 1.75
C ASN A 665 -18.36 -45.60 0.52
N GLY A 666 -17.24 -44.88 0.69
CA GLY A 666 -16.40 -44.44 -0.44
C GLY A 666 -15.03 -45.12 -0.62
N CYS A 667 -14.45 -45.72 0.43
CA CYS A 667 -13.08 -46.26 0.36
C CYS A 667 -13.05 -47.78 0.52
N LYS A 668 -13.66 -48.52 -0.41
CA LYS A 668 -13.46 -49.98 -0.53
C LYS A 668 -12.66 -50.43 -1.74
N ASN A 669 -12.27 -49.54 -2.64
CA ASN A 669 -11.43 -49.90 -3.79
C ASN A 669 -10.18 -49.02 -3.75
N PHE A 670 -9.00 -49.65 -3.79
CA PHE A 670 -7.64 -49.11 -3.72
C PHE A 670 -6.89 -49.39 -2.40
N LEU A 671 -6.74 -50.67 -2.10
CA LEU A 671 -5.47 -51.21 -1.63
C LEU A 671 -4.87 -52.00 -2.81
N PRO A 672 -3.64 -51.74 -3.27
CA PRO A 672 -2.85 -52.79 -3.87
C PRO A 672 -2.24 -53.62 -2.74
N GLU A 673 -2.40 -54.94 -2.83
CA GLU A 673 -1.58 -55.87 -2.06
C GLU A 673 -0.11 -55.75 -2.48
N ILE A 674 0.75 -55.80 -1.46
CA ILE A 674 2.23 -55.87 -1.42
C ILE A 674 2.96 -54.52 -1.50
#